data_AF-D2H6J1-F1
#
_entry.id   AF-D2H6J1-F1
#
_cell.length_a   1.000
_cell.length_b   1.000
_cell.length_c   1.000
_cell.angle_alpha   90.00
_cell.angle_beta   90.00
_cell.angle_gamma   90.00
#
_symmetry.space_group_name_H-M   'P 1'
#
loop_
_entity.id
_entity.type
_entity.pdbx_description
1 polymer ?
#
loop_
_entity_poly.entity_id
_entity_poly.type
_entity_poly.pdbx_seq_one_letter_code
_entity_poly.pdbx_strand_id
1 'polypeptide(L)'
;MAGQQFQYDDSGNTFFYFLTSFVSVVLSGFVFIMKNAFNLPSYLFIFLTEQIRLKNIRRVYGRCMWYRLRLLKPQPNIIPTVKKIVLLAGWALFLFLAYKVSKTDREYQEYNPYEVLNLDPGATVAEIKKQYRLLSLKYHPDKGGDEVMFMRIAKAYAALTDEESRKNWEEFGNPDGPQATSFGIALPAWIVDQKNSILVLLVYGLAFMVILPVVVGSWWYRSIRYSGDQILIRTTQIYTYFVYKTRNMDMKRLIMVLAGASEFDPQYNKDATSRPTDNILIPQLIREIGSINLKKNEPPLTCPYSLKARVLLLSHLARMKIPETLEEDQQFMLKKCPALLQEMVNVICQLIIMARSREEREFRAPTLASLENCMKLSQMAVQGLQQFKSPLLQLPHIEEDNLRRVSNHKKYKIKTIQDLVSLKESDRHNLLHFLEDEKYEEVMAVLGSFPYVTMDIKSQVLDDEDSNNITVGSLVTVLVKLTRQTMAEVFEKEQSICAAEEQPAEDGQLDTNKNRTKGGWQQKSKGPKKTAKSKKKKPLKKKPTPVPLPQSKQQKQKQANGVVGSEAAVKEDEEEVSDKGSDSEEEETNRESQSEKDDGSDRDSDREQDEKQNKDDEAEWQELQQSIQRKERALLETKSKITHPVYSLYFPEEKQEWWWLYIADRKEQTLISMPYHVCTLKDTEEVELKFPAPGKPGNYQYTVFLRSDSYMGLDQIKPLKLEVHEAKPVPENHPQWDTAIEGDEDQEDSEGFEDSFEEEEEEEEGDD
;
A
#
# COMPACT_ATOMS: atom_id res chain seq x y z
N MET A 1 -46.39 14.18 24.56
CA MET A 1 -45.65 14.31 25.83
C MET A 1 -45.38 15.80 26.05
N ALA A 2 -45.91 16.39 27.12
CA ALA A 2 -45.74 17.81 27.43
C ALA A 2 -45.51 17.97 28.95
N GLY A 3 -44.63 18.89 29.34
CA GLY A 3 -44.50 19.31 30.74
C GLY A 3 -43.78 18.36 31.70
N GLN A 4 -42.94 17.41 31.24
CA GLN A 4 -41.94 16.81 32.15
C GLN A 4 -40.89 17.86 32.49
N GLN A 5 -41.03 18.47 33.66
CA GLN A 5 -40.11 19.49 34.16
C GLN A 5 -38.88 18.82 34.77
N PHE A 6 -37.82 18.69 33.97
CA PHE A 6 -36.55 18.15 34.43
C PHE A 6 -35.97 18.99 35.57
N GLN A 7 -35.55 18.32 36.65
CA GLN A 7 -34.85 18.97 37.76
C GLN A 7 -33.35 19.00 37.45
N TYR A 8 -32.72 20.17 37.57
CA TYR A 8 -31.28 20.32 37.37
C TYR A 8 -30.53 20.10 38.68
N ASP A 9 -29.22 19.89 38.59
CA ASP A 9 -28.39 19.66 39.76
C ASP A 9 -28.03 20.99 40.45
N ASP A 10 -28.89 21.40 41.39
CA ASP A 10 -28.66 22.55 42.27
C ASP A 10 -27.46 22.35 43.21
N SER A 11 -27.16 21.10 43.56
CA SER A 11 -26.05 20.73 44.47
C SER A 11 -24.69 20.71 43.76
N GLY A 12 -24.69 20.45 42.44
CA GLY A 12 -23.51 20.16 41.63
C GLY A 12 -22.89 18.78 41.85
N ASN A 13 -23.37 17.99 42.81
CA ASN A 13 -22.82 16.69 43.18
C ASN A 13 -22.93 15.66 42.04
N THR A 14 -24.13 15.55 41.45
CA THR A 14 -24.45 14.61 40.36
C THR A 14 -23.64 14.93 39.10
N PHE A 15 -23.45 16.22 38.80
CA PHE A 15 -22.58 16.68 37.71
C PHE A 15 -21.13 16.24 37.90
N PHE A 16 -20.57 16.29 39.12
CA PHE A 16 -19.22 15.81 39.36
C PHE A 16 -19.08 14.30 39.15
N TYR A 17 -20.08 13.48 39.52
CA TYR A 17 -20.08 12.05 39.19
C TYR A 17 -20.12 11.82 37.67
N PHE A 18 -21.02 12.50 36.95
CA PHE A 18 -21.12 12.41 35.49
C PHE A 18 -19.82 12.83 34.78
N LEU A 19 -19.27 13.99 35.12
CA LEU A 19 -18.05 14.52 34.53
C LEU A 19 -16.83 13.64 34.84
N THR A 20 -16.69 13.13 36.06
CA THR A 20 -15.63 12.18 36.44
C THR A 20 -15.71 10.91 35.60
N SER A 21 -16.92 10.40 35.37
CA SER A 21 -17.17 9.20 34.57
C SER A 21 -16.84 9.41 33.10
N PHE A 22 -17.28 10.54 32.51
CA PHE A 22 -16.95 10.92 31.14
C PHE A 22 -15.44 11.10 30.93
N VAL A 23 -14.76 11.83 31.82
CA VAL A 23 -13.30 12.00 31.78
C VAL A 23 -12.59 10.64 31.94
N SER A 24 -13.08 9.74 32.79
CA SER A 24 -12.54 8.38 32.93
C SER A 24 -12.64 7.56 31.64
N VAL A 25 -13.78 7.60 30.94
CA VAL A 25 -13.98 6.90 29.66
C VAL A 25 -13.07 7.50 28.57
N VAL A 26 -13.01 8.82 28.45
CA VAL A 26 -12.14 9.51 27.47
C VAL A 26 -10.66 9.22 27.74
N LEU A 27 -10.21 9.26 29.00
CA LEU A 27 -8.85 8.89 29.38
C LEU A 27 -8.55 7.42 29.10
N SER A 28 -9.46 6.51 29.46
CA SER A 28 -9.29 5.07 29.24
C SER A 28 -9.21 4.73 27.75
N GLY A 29 -10.08 5.31 26.93
CA GLY A 29 -10.04 5.20 25.48
C GLY A 29 -8.76 5.79 24.89
N PHE A 30 -8.34 6.99 25.32
CA PHE A 30 -7.09 7.60 24.87
C PHE A 30 -5.85 6.79 25.30
N VAL A 31 -5.85 6.22 26.50
CA VAL A 31 -4.78 5.32 27.00
C VAL A 31 -4.78 4.00 26.23
N PHE A 32 -5.93 3.43 25.89
CA PHE A 32 -6.02 2.22 25.05
C PHE A 32 -5.51 2.46 23.63
N ILE A 33 -5.96 3.55 22.98
CA ILE A 33 -5.46 3.98 21.67
C ILE A 33 -3.95 4.24 21.73
N MET A 34 -3.47 4.94 22.76
CA MET A 34 -2.03 5.17 22.95
C MET A 34 -1.27 3.88 23.26
N LYS A 35 -1.84 2.88 23.95
CA LYS A 35 -1.19 1.59 24.25
C LYS A 35 -1.05 0.74 22.98
N ASN A 36 -2.10 0.67 22.17
CA ASN A 36 -2.08 -0.12 20.92
C ASN A 36 -1.28 0.57 19.81
N ALA A 37 -1.33 1.91 19.71
CA ALA A 37 -0.52 2.66 18.74
C ALA A 37 0.93 2.90 19.21
N PHE A 38 1.19 2.89 20.52
CA PHE A 38 2.52 3.09 21.12
C PHE A 38 2.72 2.17 22.33
N ASN A 39 3.22 0.95 22.10
CA ASN A 39 3.86 0.16 23.15
C ASN A 39 4.94 1.01 23.86
N LEU A 40 4.74 1.43 25.11
CA LEU A 40 5.82 2.10 25.86
C LEU A 40 6.93 1.06 26.12
N PRO A 41 8.22 1.37 25.84
CA PRO A 41 8.81 2.72 25.79
C PRO A 41 9.14 3.26 24.37
N SER A 42 8.13 3.50 23.53
CA SER A 42 8.24 4.02 22.14
C SER A 42 8.72 5.47 21.94
N TYR A 43 9.87 5.84 22.53
CA TYR A 43 10.80 6.75 21.86
C TYR A 43 12.22 6.20 21.95
N LEU A 44 12.65 5.78 23.15
CA LEU A 44 13.92 5.06 23.30
C LEU A 44 13.91 3.77 22.46
N PHE A 45 12.82 3.01 22.47
CA PHE A 45 12.70 1.80 21.65
C PHE A 45 12.70 2.10 20.15
N ILE A 46 11.94 3.09 19.67
CA ILE A 46 11.91 3.45 18.25
C ILE A 46 13.27 4.00 17.79
N PHE A 47 13.89 4.87 18.58
CA PHE A 47 15.24 5.39 18.31
C PHE A 47 16.29 4.28 18.33
N LEU A 48 16.23 3.34 19.29
CA LEU A 48 17.16 2.22 19.39
C LEU A 48 16.98 1.25 18.20
N THR A 49 15.74 0.92 17.83
CA THR A 49 15.42 0.09 16.66
C THR A 49 15.87 0.75 15.36
N GLU A 50 15.65 2.06 15.18
CA GLU A 50 16.17 2.81 14.03
C GLU A 50 17.71 2.89 14.05
N GLN A 51 18.34 3.04 15.21
CA GLN A 51 19.81 2.97 15.34
C GLN A 51 20.36 1.57 15.04
N ILE A 52 19.66 0.49 15.40
CA ILE A 52 20.00 -0.88 15.02
C ILE A 52 19.84 -1.06 13.51
N ARG A 53 18.73 -0.61 12.92
CA ARG A 53 18.51 -0.63 11.47
C ARG A 53 19.59 0.14 10.72
N LEU A 54 19.90 1.38 11.14
CA LEU A 54 20.96 2.22 10.58
C LEU A 54 22.37 1.62 10.77
N LYS A 55 22.61 0.81 11.80
CA LYS A 55 23.85 0.03 11.94
C LYS A 55 23.90 -1.12 10.94
N ASN A 56 22.84 -1.93 10.86
CA ASN A 56 22.77 -3.09 9.97
C ASN A 56 22.94 -2.69 8.50
N ILE A 57 22.27 -1.63 8.05
CA ILE A 57 22.33 -1.16 6.66
C ILE A 57 23.56 -0.29 6.36
N ARG A 58 24.44 -0.01 7.34
CA ARG A 58 25.59 0.90 7.20
C ARG A 58 26.54 0.49 6.06
N ARG A 59 26.80 -0.81 5.88
CA ARG A 59 27.75 -1.32 4.86
C ARG A 59 27.36 -0.91 3.43
N VAL A 60 26.06 -0.76 3.17
CA VAL A 60 25.52 -0.33 1.88
C VAL A 60 25.30 1.19 1.90
N TYR A 61 24.46 1.70 2.80
CA TYR A 61 23.94 3.08 2.71
C TYR A 61 24.79 4.14 3.42
N GLY A 62 25.94 3.77 4.02
CA GLY A 62 26.74 4.68 4.85
C GLY A 62 27.20 5.98 4.18
N ARG A 63 27.35 5.99 2.84
CA ARG A 63 27.72 7.19 2.06
C ARG A 63 26.51 8.02 1.60
N CYS A 64 25.32 7.43 1.55
CA CYS A 64 24.09 8.06 1.04
C CYS A 64 23.78 9.36 1.78
N MET A 65 23.37 10.40 1.04
CA MET A 65 23.04 11.70 1.60
C MET A 65 21.93 11.60 2.65
N TRP A 66 20.85 10.86 2.36
CA TRP A 66 19.75 10.64 3.31
C TRP A 66 20.19 9.98 4.63
N TYR A 67 21.12 9.02 4.57
CA TYR A 67 21.63 8.31 5.75
C TYR A 67 22.39 9.27 6.67
N ARG A 68 23.29 10.08 6.07
CA ARG A 68 24.03 11.12 6.80
C ARG A 68 23.10 12.20 7.38
N LEU A 69 22.10 12.64 6.61
CA LEU A 69 21.09 13.60 7.08
C LEU A 69 20.22 13.04 8.22
N ARG A 70 19.91 11.74 8.23
CA ARG A 70 19.15 11.12 9.33
C ARG A 70 19.97 10.98 10.61
N LEU A 71 21.27 10.67 10.51
CA LEU A 71 22.18 10.69 11.67
C LEU A 71 22.32 12.10 12.27
N LEU A 72 22.28 13.16 11.44
CA LEU A 72 22.35 14.55 11.89
C LEU A 72 21.03 15.12 12.43
N LYS A 73 19.89 14.43 12.25
CA LYS A 73 18.55 14.92 12.64
C LYS A 73 17.88 14.05 13.71
N PRO A 74 18.32 14.12 14.99
CA PRO A 74 17.47 13.74 16.11
C PRO A 74 16.37 14.80 16.27
N GLN A 75 15.35 14.76 15.42
CA GLN A 75 14.18 15.65 15.49
C GLN A 75 13.23 15.18 16.61
N PRO A 76 13.08 15.92 17.72
CA PRO A 76 12.03 15.64 18.68
C PRO A 76 10.72 16.15 18.10
N ASN A 77 9.95 15.26 17.46
CA ASN A 77 8.59 15.59 17.02
C ASN A 77 7.82 16.15 18.23
N ILE A 78 7.37 17.40 18.14
CA ILE A 78 6.72 18.10 19.27
C ILE A 78 5.35 17.47 19.57
N ILE A 79 4.70 16.90 18.56
CA ILE A 79 3.38 16.26 18.61
C ILE A 79 3.26 15.18 19.72
N PRO A 80 4.10 14.13 19.80
CA PRO A 80 4.05 13.17 20.91
C PRO A 80 4.36 13.77 22.29
N THR A 81 5.12 14.88 22.38
CA THR A 81 5.33 15.59 23.65
C THR A 81 4.06 16.33 24.08
N VAL A 82 3.40 17.04 23.16
CA VAL A 82 2.09 17.70 23.41
C VAL A 82 1.03 16.67 23.80
N LYS A 83 0.95 15.53 23.11
CA LYS A 83 0.02 14.43 23.47
C LYS A 83 0.26 13.90 24.89
N LYS A 84 1.51 13.81 25.35
CA LYS A 84 1.85 13.45 26.74
C LYS A 84 1.44 14.51 27.75
N ILE A 85 1.62 15.80 27.42
CA ILE A 85 1.19 16.91 28.29
C ILE A 85 -0.33 16.93 28.44
N VAL A 86 -1.07 16.73 27.34
CA VAL A 86 -2.55 16.60 27.37
C VAL A 86 -2.99 15.40 28.22
N LEU A 87 -2.32 14.25 28.09
CA LEU A 87 -2.61 13.07 28.91
C LEU A 87 -2.37 13.33 30.41
N LEU A 88 -1.24 13.96 30.77
CA LEU A 88 -0.92 14.32 32.15
C LEU A 88 -1.91 15.34 32.73
N ALA A 89 -2.30 16.35 31.93
CA ALA A 89 -3.30 17.32 32.33
C ALA A 89 -4.69 16.68 32.53
N GLY A 90 -5.06 15.73 31.67
CA GLY A 90 -6.29 14.95 31.80
C GLY A 90 -6.31 14.08 33.07
N TRP A 91 -5.21 13.39 33.38
CA TRP A 91 -5.09 12.63 34.64
C TRP A 91 -5.10 13.55 35.88
N ALA A 92 -4.48 14.73 35.81
CA ALA A 92 -4.56 15.73 36.89
C ALA A 92 -5.99 16.25 37.09
N LEU A 93 -6.73 16.51 36.01
CA LEU A 93 -8.14 16.87 36.04
C LEU A 93 -9.00 15.75 36.64
N PHE A 94 -8.77 14.49 36.23
CA PHE A 94 -9.47 13.33 36.79
C PHE A 94 -9.23 13.18 38.30
N LEU A 95 -7.98 13.30 38.76
CA LEU A 95 -7.65 13.24 40.19
C LEU A 95 -8.25 14.43 40.98
N PHE A 96 -8.31 15.62 40.39
CA PHE A 96 -8.99 16.79 40.99
C PHE A 96 -10.51 16.57 41.11
N LEU A 97 -11.15 16.03 40.08
CA LEU A 97 -12.57 15.70 40.08
C LEU A 97 -12.89 14.57 41.07
N ALA A 98 -12.08 13.50 41.11
CA ALA A 98 -12.22 12.43 42.08
C ALA A 98 -12.03 12.90 43.53
N TYR A 99 -11.10 13.83 43.79
CA TYR A 99 -10.94 14.48 45.10
C TYR A 99 -12.13 15.37 45.48
N LYS A 100 -12.75 16.05 44.49
CA LYS A 100 -14.01 16.78 44.69
C LYS A 100 -15.16 15.84 45.05
N VAL A 101 -15.37 14.79 44.27
CA VAL A 101 -16.38 13.74 44.52
C VAL A 101 -16.16 13.08 45.89
N SER A 102 -14.91 12.79 46.28
CA SER A 102 -14.57 12.24 47.60
C SER A 102 -14.83 13.19 48.78
N LYS A 103 -15.26 14.43 48.53
CA LYS A 103 -15.66 15.42 49.53
C LYS A 103 -17.12 15.88 49.39
N THR A 104 -17.88 15.24 48.51
CA THR A 104 -19.33 15.36 48.44
C THR A 104 -19.95 14.44 49.49
N ASP A 105 -20.81 15.00 50.35
CA ASP A 105 -21.58 14.21 51.30
C ASP A 105 -22.62 13.33 50.56
N ARG A 106 -22.86 12.12 51.08
CA ARG A 106 -23.79 11.16 50.47
C ARG A 106 -25.21 11.45 50.92
N GLU A 107 -25.89 12.32 50.18
CA GLU A 107 -27.22 12.87 50.50
C GLU A 107 -28.37 11.84 50.45
N TYR A 108 -28.10 10.60 50.02
CA TYR A 108 -29.08 9.52 49.98
C TYR A 108 -29.06 8.71 51.29
N GLN A 109 -29.93 9.08 52.24
CA GLN A 109 -30.28 8.23 53.37
C GLN A 109 -31.52 7.39 53.03
N GLU A 110 -31.38 6.07 53.10
CA GLU A 110 -32.49 5.12 52.97
C GLU A 110 -33.48 5.33 54.14
N TYR A 111 -34.79 5.34 53.86
CA TYR A 111 -35.78 5.72 54.86
C TYR A 111 -36.04 4.56 55.83
N ASN A 112 -35.26 4.49 56.92
CA ASN A 112 -35.46 3.51 57.99
C ASN A 112 -36.32 4.10 59.13
N PRO A 113 -37.60 3.70 59.28
CA PRO A 113 -38.47 4.22 60.33
C PRO A 113 -38.06 3.79 61.75
N TYR A 114 -37.30 2.70 61.91
CA TYR A 114 -36.76 2.30 63.22
C TYR A 114 -35.68 3.28 63.69
N GLU A 115 -34.77 3.71 62.79
CA GLU A 115 -33.74 4.72 63.09
C GLU A 115 -34.36 6.08 63.44
N VAL A 116 -35.38 6.52 62.68
CA VAL A 116 -36.10 7.78 62.96
C VAL A 116 -36.72 7.78 64.37
N LEU A 117 -37.17 6.62 64.87
CA LEU A 117 -37.71 6.47 66.22
C LEU A 117 -36.66 6.07 67.28
N ASN A 118 -35.39 5.90 66.90
CA ASN A 118 -34.30 5.40 67.74
C ASN A 118 -34.67 4.07 68.44
N LEU A 119 -35.04 3.09 67.62
CA LEU A 119 -35.40 1.72 68.01
C LEU A 119 -34.62 0.69 67.19
N ASP A 120 -34.41 -0.49 67.77
CA ASP A 120 -33.82 -1.62 67.05
C ASP A 120 -34.83 -2.26 66.07
N PRO A 121 -34.38 -2.80 64.91
CA PRO A 121 -35.25 -3.54 63.99
C PRO A 121 -35.87 -4.76 64.69
N GLY A 122 -37.20 -4.73 64.84
CA GLY A 122 -37.96 -5.76 65.59
C GLY A 122 -38.47 -5.32 66.97
N ALA A 123 -38.29 -4.05 67.36
CA ALA A 123 -38.93 -3.47 68.55
C ALA A 123 -40.46 -3.68 68.55
N THR A 124 -41.05 -3.96 69.72
CA THR A 124 -42.48 -4.29 69.80
C THR A 124 -43.38 -3.08 69.57
N VAL A 125 -44.62 -3.31 69.14
CA VAL A 125 -45.64 -2.24 68.94
C VAL A 125 -45.88 -1.42 70.21
N ALA A 126 -45.66 -1.99 71.41
CA ALA A 126 -45.73 -1.28 72.68
C ALA A 126 -44.55 -0.30 72.87
N GLU A 127 -43.35 -0.69 72.45
CA GLU A 127 -42.14 0.13 72.52
C GLU A 127 -42.15 1.24 71.46
N ILE A 128 -42.61 0.91 70.24
CA ILE A 128 -42.87 1.88 69.16
C ILE A 128 -43.85 2.96 69.65
N LYS A 129 -44.99 2.57 70.24
CA LYS A 129 -45.96 3.53 70.82
C LYS A 129 -45.40 4.34 71.99
N LYS A 130 -44.50 3.75 72.79
CA LYS A 130 -43.82 4.43 73.91
C LYS A 130 -42.81 5.49 73.42
N GLN A 131 -41.93 5.15 72.47
CA GLN A 131 -40.97 6.11 71.92
C GLN A 131 -41.64 7.19 71.09
N TYR A 132 -42.62 6.85 70.25
CA TYR A 132 -43.42 7.84 69.52
C TYR A 132 -44.04 8.87 70.47
N ARG A 133 -44.64 8.43 71.58
CA ARG A 133 -45.21 9.35 72.58
C ARG A 133 -44.16 10.26 73.24
N LEU A 134 -42.93 9.78 73.46
CA LEU A 134 -41.84 10.56 74.02
C LEU A 134 -41.27 11.57 73.01
N LEU A 135 -41.01 11.13 71.77
CA LEU A 135 -40.46 11.95 70.70
C LEU A 135 -41.47 13.01 70.24
N SER A 136 -42.73 12.66 70.02
CA SER A 136 -43.79 13.61 69.64
C SER A 136 -44.15 14.58 70.76
N LEU A 137 -43.88 14.27 72.03
CA LEU A 137 -43.94 15.26 73.13
C LEU A 137 -42.76 16.24 73.13
N LYS A 138 -41.59 15.82 72.64
CA LYS A 138 -40.36 16.61 72.56
C LYS A 138 -40.31 17.51 71.31
N TYR A 139 -40.83 17.04 70.19
CA TYR A 139 -40.80 17.73 68.90
C TYR A 139 -42.14 18.39 68.50
N HIS A 140 -43.13 18.47 69.40
CA HIS A 140 -44.43 19.07 69.10
C HIS A 140 -44.30 20.56 68.67
N PRO A 141 -44.91 20.99 67.55
CA PRO A 141 -44.78 22.37 67.06
C PRO A 141 -45.25 23.41 68.10
N ASP A 142 -46.43 23.20 68.71
CA ASP A 142 -46.98 24.07 69.78
C ASP A 142 -46.09 24.21 71.04
N LYS A 143 -45.01 23.42 71.15
CA LYS A 143 -44.04 23.46 72.26
C LYS A 143 -42.66 23.97 71.84
N GLY A 144 -42.53 24.52 70.63
CA GLY A 144 -41.26 24.97 70.05
C GLY A 144 -40.39 23.84 69.49
N GLY A 145 -41.00 22.70 69.14
CA GLY A 145 -40.33 21.61 68.44
C GLY A 145 -40.22 21.83 66.92
N ASP A 146 -39.29 21.10 66.30
CA ASP A 146 -39.09 21.11 64.85
C ASP A 146 -40.21 20.30 64.14
N GLU A 147 -41.03 21.02 63.36
CA GLU A 147 -42.15 20.49 62.58
C GLU A 147 -41.73 19.47 61.52
N VAL A 148 -40.55 19.63 60.91
CA VAL A 148 -40.05 18.69 59.89
C VAL A 148 -39.68 17.36 60.54
N MET A 149 -39.02 17.42 61.70
CA MET A 149 -38.70 16.22 62.48
C MET A 149 -39.96 15.59 63.09
N PHE A 150 -40.93 16.39 63.54
CA PHE A 150 -42.23 15.90 64.00
C PHE A 150 -42.98 15.11 62.89
N MET A 151 -43.03 15.64 61.67
CA MET A 151 -43.61 14.92 60.53
C MET A 151 -42.85 13.64 60.20
N ARG A 152 -41.51 13.63 60.24
CA ARG A 152 -40.71 12.40 60.07
C ARG A 152 -41.03 11.36 61.14
N ILE A 153 -41.12 11.77 62.42
CA ILE A 153 -41.48 10.91 63.56
C ILE A 153 -42.91 10.34 63.39
N ALA A 154 -43.86 11.15 62.92
CA ALA A 154 -45.23 10.71 62.63
C ALA A 154 -45.30 9.71 61.47
N LYS A 155 -44.59 9.96 60.36
CA LYS A 155 -44.50 9.02 59.23
C LYS A 155 -43.80 7.71 59.62
N ALA A 156 -42.74 7.77 60.43
CA ALA A 156 -42.05 6.57 60.91
C ALA A 156 -42.92 5.74 61.86
N TYR A 157 -43.74 6.38 62.69
CA TYR A 157 -44.74 5.69 63.51
C TYR A 157 -45.85 5.06 62.66
N ALA A 158 -46.35 5.74 61.62
CA ALA A 158 -47.32 5.18 60.68
C ALA A 158 -46.75 3.94 59.96
N ALA A 159 -45.54 4.05 59.40
CA ALA A 159 -44.81 2.96 58.71
C ALA A 159 -44.65 1.67 59.53
N LEU A 160 -44.72 1.75 60.87
CA LEU A 160 -44.54 0.61 61.78
C LEU A 160 -45.80 0.21 62.55
N THR A 161 -46.93 0.92 62.38
CA THR A 161 -48.17 0.62 63.14
C THR A 161 -49.45 0.56 62.32
N ASP A 162 -49.42 1.02 61.06
CA ASP A 162 -50.48 0.82 60.08
C ASP A 162 -50.05 -0.24 59.04
N GLU A 163 -50.97 -1.14 58.67
CA GLU A 163 -50.66 -2.26 57.78
C GLU A 163 -50.48 -1.83 56.32
N GLU A 164 -51.22 -0.80 55.87
CA GLU A 164 -51.10 -0.25 54.52
C GLU A 164 -49.79 0.54 54.36
N SER A 165 -49.52 1.48 55.26
CA SER A 165 -48.27 2.25 55.33
C SER A 165 -47.05 1.34 55.48
N ARG A 166 -47.16 0.24 56.24
CA ARG A 166 -46.08 -0.74 56.39
C ARG A 166 -45.86 -1.53 55.10
N LYS A 167 -46.91 -2.04 54.46
CA LYS A 167 -46.78 -2.74 53.17
C LYS A 167 -46.18 -1.82 52.09
N ASN A 168 -46.60 -0.56 52.05
CA ASN A 168 -46.03 0.44 51.17
C ASN A 168 -44.53 0.67 51.42
N TRP A 169 -44.09 0.66 52.67
CA TRP A 169 -42.66 0.73 53.00
C TRP A 169 -41.90 -0.57 52.65
N GLU A 170 -42.49 -1.75 52.87
CA GLU A 170 -41.90 -3.05 52.50
C GLU A 170 -41.84 -3.28 50.97
N GLU A 171 -42.74 -2.67 50.19
CA GLU A 171 -42.84 -2.84 48.72
C GLU A 171 -42.18 -1.70 47.91
N PHE A 172 -42.17 -0.47 48.43
CA PHE A 172 -41.65 0.73 47.74
C PHE A 172 -40.58 1.51 48.52
N GLY A 173 -40.15 1.06 49.70
CA GLY A 173 -39.14 1.72 50.54
C GLY A 173 -39.60 3.01 51.24
N ASN A 174 -40.87 3.42 51.07
CA ASN A 174 -41.43 4.64 51.66
C ASN A 174 -42.90 4.43 52.07
N PRO A 175 -43.32 4.83 53.29
CA PRO A 175 -44.68 4.56 53.79
C PRO A 175 -45.80 5.26 53.01
N ASP A 176 -45.53 6.37 52.33
CA ASP A 176 -46.54 7.07 51.52
C ASP A 176 -46.86 6.36 50.18
N GLY A 177 -46.28 5.18 49.93
CA GLY A 177 -46.47 4.43 48.69
C GLY A 177 -45.50 4.84 47.57
N PRO A 178 -45.81 4.44 46.31
CA PRO A 178 -44.92 4.65 45.17
C PRO A 178 -44.76 6.15 44.86
N GLN A 179 -43.56 6.67 45.08
CA GLN A 179 -43.23 8.06 44.78
C GLN A 179 -43.15 8.29 43.26
N ALA A 180 -43.56 9.48 42.81
CA ALA A 180 -43.42 9.88 41.41
C ALA A 180 -41.93 10.00 41.04
N THR A 181 -41.51 9.35 39.96
CA THR A 181 -40.12 9.36 39.49
C THR A 181 -39.74 10.73 38.91
N SER A 182 -39.00 11.53 39.68
CA SER A 182 -38.43 12.79 39.22
C SER A 182 -37.22 12.54 38.31
N PHE A 183 -37.33 12.94 37.04
CA PHE A 183 -36.23 12.83 36.08
C PHE A 183 -35.27 14.02 36.26
N GLY A 184 -34.17 13.79 36.98
CA GLY A 184 -33.07 14.74 37.14
C GLY A 184 -32.10 14.72 35.95
N ILE A 185 -31.61 15.90 35.53
CA ILE A 185 -30.50 16.03 34.59
C ILE A 185 -29.24 16.42 35.37
N ALA A 186 -28.16 15.65 35.19
CA ALA A 186 -26.86 15.86 35.84
C ALA A 186 -26.08 17.10 35.32
N LEU A 187 -26.77 18.14 34.83
CA LEU A 187 -26.19 19.42 34.48
C LEU A 187 -26.43 20.42 35.62
N PRO A 188 -25.44 21.23 36.02
CA PRO A 188 -25.62 22.21 37.08
C PRO A 188 -26.68 23.26 36.73
N ALA A 189 -27.55 23.56 37.68
CA ALA A 189 -28.64 24.53 37.47
C ALA A 189 -28.12 25.91 37.00
N TRP A 190 -26.95 26.35 37.47
CA TRP A 190 -26.34 27.63 37.08
C TRP A 190 -26.04 27.78 35.58
N ILE A 191 -25.99 26.69 34.80
CA ILE A 191 -25.81 26.75 33.33
C ILE A 191 -27.14 27.13 32.64
N VAL A 192 -28.27 26.72 33.20
CA VAL A 192 -29.62 26.87 32.62
C VAL A 192 -30.37 28.07 33.25
N ASP A 193 -29.93 28.52 34.42
CA ASP A 193 -30.35 29.76 35.09
C ASP A 193 -30.51 30.95 34.13
N GLN A 194 -31.61 31.68 34.25
CA GLN A 194 -31.95 32.84 33.38
C GLN A 194 -30.86 33.93 33.32
N LYS A 195 -29.99 34.00 34.33
CA LYS A 195 -28.86 34.94 34.38
C LYS A 195 -27.71 34.55 33.44
N ASN A 196 -27.49 33.25 33.25
CA ASN A 196 -26.35 32.69 32.52
C ASN A 196 -26.76 32.05 31.18
N SER A 197 -28.01 31.62 31.03
CA SER A 197 -28.50 30.98 29.81
C SER A 197 -28.30 31.83 28.55
N ILE A 198 -28.41 33.17 28.65
CA ILE A 198 -28.09 34.11 27.57
C ILE A 198 -26.60 34.03 27.17
N LEU A 199 -25.68 33.93 28.14
CA LEU A 199 -24.25 33.79 27.88
C LEU A 199 -23.91 32.41 27.29
N VAL A 200 -24.54 31.35 27.80
CA VAL A 200 -24.37 29.98 27.29
C VAL A 200 -24.90 29.87 25.85
N LEU A 201 -26.07 30.46 25.57
CA LEU A 201 -26.65 30.52 24.23
C LEU A 201 -25.78 31.35 23.27
N LEU A 202 -25.19 32.46 23.73
CA LEU A 202 -24.25 33.27 22.94
C LEU A 202 -22.98 32.48 22.63
N VAL A 203 -22.39 31.77 23.60
CA VAL A 203 -21.22 30.91 23.39
C VAL A 203 -21.53 29.76 22.42
N TYR A 204 -22.71 29.13 22.54
CA TYR A 204 -23.17 28.10 21.62
C TYR A 204 -23.38 28.65 20.20
N GLY A 205 -24.04 29.80 20.07
CA GLY A 205 -24.23 30.49 18.80
C GLY A 205 -22.89 30.88 18.15
N LEU A 206 -21.93 31.38 18.92
CA LEU A 206 -20.58 31.68 18.45
C LEU A 206 -19.84 30.39 18.02
N ALA A 207 -20.00 29.29 18.76
CA ALA A 207 -19.39 28.01 18.41
C ALA A 207 -19.92 27.46 17.07
N PHE A 208 -21.25 27.48 16.86
CA PHE A 208 -21.88 26.90 15.67
C PHE A 208 -21.98 27.85 14.46
N MET A 209 -22.07 29.16 14.66
CA MET A 209 -22.17 30.14 13.55
C MET A 209 -20.83 30.78 13.17
N VAL A 210 -19.82 30.75 14.06
CA VAL A 210 -18.48 31.31 13.77
C VAL A 210 -17.40 30.24 13.80
N ILE A 211 -17.19 29.54 14.93
CA ILE A 211 -16.04 28.62 15.05
C ILE A 211 -16.17 27.44 14.09
N LEU A 212 -17.31 26.76 14.03
CA LEU A 212 -17.51 25.61 13.16
C LEU A 212 -17.37 26.00 11.66
N PRO A 213 -18.05 27.03 11.12
CA PRO A 213 -17.85 27.47 9.75
C PRO A 213 -16.42 27.95 9.44
N VAL A 214 -15.76 28.64 10.38
CA VAL A 214 -14.37 29.08 10.18
C VAL A 214 -13.40 27.90 10.19
N VAL A 215 -13.59 26.90 11.05
CA VAL A 215 -12.73 25.69 11.12
C VAL A 215 -12.96 24.79 9.91
N VAL A 216 -14.21 24.45 9.60
CA VAL A 216 -14.58 23.62 8.44
C VAL A 216 -14.17 24.32 7.13
N GLY A 217 -14.47 25.62 6.99
CA GLY A 217 -14.04 26.42 5.85
C GLY A 217 -12.51 26.50 5.72
N SER A 218 -11.78 26.76 6.81
CA SER A 218 -10.31 26.81 6.78
C SER A 218 -9.67 25.46 6.44
N TRP A 219 -10.28 24.35 6.87
CA TRP A 219 -9.87 23.00 6.47
C TRP A 219 -10.18 22.73 5.00
N TRP A 220 -11.41 23.00 4.55
CA TRP A 220 -11.86 22.82 3.17
C TRP A 220 -11.02 23.64 2.19
N TYR A 221 -10.93 24.96 2.37
CA TYR A 221 -10.11 25.87 1.57
C TYR A 221 -8.61 25.59 1.64
N ARG A 222 -8.13 24.74 2.56
CA ARG A 222 -6.76 24.23 2.58
C ARG A 222 -6.64 22.89 1.84
N SER A 223 -7.63 22.02 1.98
CA SER A 223 -7.70 20.69 1.34
C SER A 223 -7.84 20.80 -0.19
N ILE A 224 -8.83 21.57 -0.68
CA ILE A 224 -9.15 21.71 -2.12
C ILE A 224 -8.05 22.36 -2.97
N ARG A 225 -6.89 22.71 -2.40
CA ARG A 225 -5.73 23.21 -3.15
C ARG A 225 -4.87 22.09 -3.72
N TYR A 226 -5.06 20.87 -3.22
CA TYR A 226 -4.23 19.70 -3.52
C TYR A 226 -5.00 18.64 -4.32
N SER A 227 -4.30 18.01 -5.24
CA SER A 227 -4.66 16.75 -5.88
C SER A 227 -4.63 15.59 -4.87
N GLY A 228 -5.14 14.42 -5.27
CA GLY A 228 -5.08 13.19 -4.46
C GLY A 228 -3.65 12.84 -4.02
N ASP A 229 -2.68 13.02 -4.93
CA ASP A 229 -1.24 12.81 -4.68
C ASP A 229 -0.56 13.96 -3.88
N GLN A 230 -1.33 14.81 -3.19
CA GLN A 230 -0.86 15.90 -2.31
C GLN A 230 0.01 16.97 -3.00
N ILE A 231 -0.24 17.21 -4.29
CA ILE A 231 0.41 18.23 -5.14
C ILE A 231 -0.56 19.36 -5.48
N LEU A 232 -0.09 20.59 -5.60
CA LEU A 232 -0.95 21.75 -5.84
C LEU A 232 -1.64 21.64 -7.20
N ILE A 233 -2.96 21.81 -7.24
CA ILE A 233 -3.76 21.77 -8.49
C ILE A 233 -3.25 22.81 -9.51
N ARG A 234 -2.70 23.94 -9.04
CA ARG A 234 -2.05 24.95 -9.89
C ARG A 234 -0.83 24.40 -10.63
N THR A 235 -0.09 23.46 -10.05
CA THR A 235 1.02 22.77 -10.73
C THR A 235 0.50 21.77 -11.76
N THR A 236 -0.56 21.02 -11.43
CA THR A 236 -1.26 20.16 -12.40
C THR A 236 -1.74 20.97 -13.61
N GLN A 237 -2.34 22.16 -13.39
CA GLN A 237 -2.73 23.10 -14.45
C GLN A 237 -1.53 23.58 -15.30
N ILE A 238 -0.40 23.94 -14.67
CA ILE A 238 0.84 24.32 -15.36
C ILE A 238 1.36 23.17 -16.24
N TYR A 239 1.34 21.94 -15.74
CA TYR A 239 1.76 20.76 -16.49
C TYR A 239 0.80 20.48 -17.65
N THR A 240 -0.52 20.49 -17.43
CA THR A 240 -1.52 20.31 -18.49
C THR A 240 -1.33 21.33 -19.60
N TYR A 241 -1.15 22.62 -19.28
CA TYR A 241 -0.89 23.67 -20.26
C TYR A 241 0.39 23.42 -21.08
N PHE A 242 1.52 23.08 -20.44
CA PHE A 242 2.77 22.88 -21.18
C PHE A 242 2.86 21.54 -21.92
N VAL A 243 2.24 20.47 -21.42
CA VAL A 243 2.12 19.19 -22.12
C VAL A 243 1.26 19.36 -23.38
N TYR A 244 0.11 20.04 -23.27
CA TYR A 244 -0.75 20.38 -24.40
C TYR A 244 -0.01 21.25 -25.44
N LYS A 245 0.59 22.37 -24.99
CA LYS A 245 1.33 23.29 -25.86
C LYS A 245 2.58 22.66 -26.51
N THR A 246 3.21 21.70 -25.86
CA THR A 246 4.45 21.05 -26.35
C THR A 246 4.39 19.52 -26.26
N ARG A 247 3.51 18.90 -27.08
CA ARG A 247 3.34 17.44 -27.31
C ARG A 247 4.60 16.57 -27.11
N ASN A 248 5.71 17.01 -27.71
CA ASN A 248 7.01 16.34 -27.66
C ASN A 248 8.00 17.17 -26.84
N MET A 249 8.20 16.78 -25.58
CA MET A 249 9.13 17.43 -24.66
C MET A 249 10.47 16.71 -24.66
N ASP A 250 11.52 17.40 -25.12
CA ASP A 250 12.89 16.97 -24.88
C ASP A 250 13.25 17.13 -23.39
N MET A 251 14.31 16.45 -22.95
CA MET A 251 14.76 16.50 -21.54
C MET A 251 15.01 17.94 -21.05
N LYS A 252 15.43 18.88 -21.92
CA LYS A 252 15.64 20.28 -21.54
C LYS A 252 14.34 21.06 -21.36
N ARG A 253 13.31 20.81 -22.17
CA ARG A 253 11.94 21.35 -21.98
C ARG A 253 11.32 20.76 -20.71
N LEU A 254 11.42 19.45 -20.53
CA LEU A 254 10.88 18.73 -19.38
C LEU A 254 11.44 19.23 -18.04
N ILE A 255 12.77 19.32 -17.90
CA ILE A 255 13.44 19.90 -16.72
C ILE A 255 12.97 21.34 -16.46
N MET A 256 12.69 22.11 -17.51
CA MET A 256 12.22 23.50 -17.38
C MET A 256 10.75 23.57 -16.95
N VAL A 257 9.89 22.66 -17.41
CA VAL A 257 8.48 22.56 -16.98
C VAL A 257 8.38 22.06 -15.53
N LEU A 258 9.16 21.04 -15.15
CA LEU A 258 9.27 20.55 -13.78
C LEU A 258 9.63 21.68 -12.80
N ALA A 259 10.63 22.50 -13.15
CA ALA A 259 11.06 23.64 -12.35
C ALA A 259 10.02 24.78 -12.26
N GLY A 260 9.04 24.83 -13.17
CA GLY A 260 7.93 25.80 -13.13
C GLY A 260 6.83 25.49 -12.12
N ALA A 261 6.97 24.42 -11.33
CA ALA A 261 5.99 23.98 -10.34
C ALA A 261 5.75 25.01 -9.22
N SER A 262 4.48 25.20 -8.81
CA SER A 262 4.09 26.14 -7.74
C SER A 262 4.55 25.69 -6.35
N GLU A 263 4.96 24.44 -6.16
CA GLU A 263 5.63 23.92 -4.96
C GLU A 263 6.95 24.62 -4.67
N PHE A 264 7.59 25.19 -5.70
CA PHE A 264 8.83 25.95 -5.60
C PHE A 264 8.59 27.47 -5.54
N ASP A 265 7.34 27.92 -5.63
CA ASP A 265 6.96 29.35 -5.57
C ASP A 265 6.61 29.74 -4.12
N PRO A 266 7.38 30.64 -3.47
CA PRO A 266 7.11 31.10 -2.11
C PRO A 266 5.73 31.75 -1.91
N GLN A 267 5.07 32.19 -2.99
CA GLN A 267 3.72 32.73 -2.93
C GLN A 267 2.65 31.66 -2.61
N TYR A 268 2.88 30.43 -3.06
CA TYR A 268 1.92 29.32 -2.94
C TYR A 268 2.37 28.29 -1.90
N ASN A 269 3.67 28.10 -1.71
CA ASN A 269 4.24 27.18 -0.74
C ASN A 269 5.19 27.90 0.23
N LYS A 270 4.85 27.92 1.52
CA LYS A 270 5.66 28.56 2.58
C LYS A 270 6.97 27.84 2.87
N ASP A 271 7.12 26.59 2.46
CA ASP A 271 8.37 25.83 2.60
C ASP A 271 9.43 26.27 1.56
N ALA A 272 9.00 26.87 0.44
CA ALA A 272 9.89 27.32 -0.61
C ALA A 272 10.58 28.64 -0.23
N THR A 273 11.91 28.63 -0.12
CA THR A 273 12.69 29.78 0.35
C THR A 273 13.30 30.57 -0.81
N SER A 274 13.15 31.90 -0.77
CA SER A 274 13.79 32.85 -1.69
C SER A 274 14.59 33.88 -0.89
N ARG A 275 15.87 34.08 -1.24
CA ARG A 275 16.81 34.89 -0.47
C ARG A 275 17.44 35.96 -1.38
N PRO A 276 17.68 37.20 -0.93
CA PRO A 276 18.30 38.24 -1.78
C PRO A 276 19.67 37.85 -2.36
N THR A 277 20.40 36.96 -1.67
CA THR A 277 21.65 36.32 -2.11
C THR A 277 21.54 35.53 -3.41
N ASP A 278 20.36 35.01 -3.71
CA ASP A 278 20.13 34.12 -4.86
C ASP A 278 20.34 34.88 -6.18
N ASN A 279 20.11 36.20 -6.18
CA ASN A 279 20.39 37.11 -7.30
C ASN A 279 21.89 37.20 -7.66
N ILE A 280 22.79 36.74 -6.78
CA ILE A 280 24.25 36.71 -7.03
C ILE A 280 24.68 35.26 -7.34
N LEU A 281 24.27 34.30 -6.51
CA LEU A 281 24.70 32.91 -6.60
C LEU A 281 24.11 32.17 -7.83
N ILE A 282 22.84 32.39 -8.15
CA ILE A 282 22.19 31.70 -9.27
C ILE A 282 22.79 32.15 -10.63
N PRO A 283 23.05 33.45 -10.90
CA PRO A 283 23.80 33.87 -12.09
C PRO A 283 25.25 33.39 -12.18
N GLN A 284 25.91 33.07 -11.06
CA GLN A 284 27.24 32.42 -11.06
C GLN A 284 27.10 30.96 -11.55
N LEU A 285 26.24 30.17 -10.91
CA LEU A 285 25.97 28.78 -11.31
C LEU A 285 25.48 28.65 -12.76
N ILE A 286 24.70 29.60 -13.28
CA ILE A 286 24.28 29.63 -14.70
C ILE A 286 25.48 29.71 -15.65
N ARG A 287 26.53 30.48 -15.30
CA ARG A 287 27.75 30.62 -16.12
C ARG A 287 28.57 29.33 -16.11
N GLU A 288 28.68 28.68 -14.96
CA GLU A 288 29.40 27.41 -14.79
C GLU A 288 28.70 26.25 -15.51
N ILE A 289 27.37 26.16 -15.43
CA ILE A 289 26.58 25.12 -16.11
C ILE A 289 26.57 25.33 -17.64
N GLY A 290 26.63 26.59 -18.10
CA GLY A 290 26.72 27.01 -19.52
C GLY A 290 25.52 26.65 -20.43
N SER A 291 24.69 25.69 -20.01
CA SER A 291 23.70 24.99 -20.84
C SER A 291 22.29 25.58 -20.77
N ILE A 292 22.11 26.71 -20.08
CA ILE A 292 20.81 27.30 -19.75
C ILE A 292 20.49 28.42 -20.75
N ASN A 293 19.58 28.14 -21.68
CA ASN A 293 19.06 29.17 -22.58
C ASN A 293 18.02 30.04 -21.88
N LEU A 294 18.40 31.29 -21.58
CA LEU A 294 17.55 32.31 -20.96
C LEU A 294 16.70 33.12 -21.98
N LYS A 295 16.89 32.93 -23.30
CA LYS A 295 16.29 33.79 -24.34
C LYS A 295 14.80 33.54 -24.62
N LYS A 296 14.18 32.52 -24.02
CA LYS A 296 12.75 32.22 -24.19
C LYS A 296 11.95 32.74 -22.99
N ASN A 297 11.24 33.86 -23.17
CA ASN A 297 10.36 34.38 -22.13
C ASN A 297 8.98 33.71 -22.19
N GLU A 298 8.80 32.63 -21.43
CA GLU A 298 7.51 31.97 -21.22
C GLU A 298 7.26 31.87 -19.70
N PRO A 299 6.40 32.71 -19.10
CA PRO A 299 6.03 32.56 -17.70
C PRO A 299 5.21 31.29 -17.48
N PRO A 300 5.27 30.65 -16.29
CA PRO A 300 6.12 30.98 -15.14
C PRO A 300 7.57 30.48 -15.27
N LEU A 301 7.96 29.86 -16.39
CA LEU A 301 9.24 29.15 -16.53
C LEU A 301 10.46 30.09 -16.42
N THR A 302 10.28 31.40 -16.68
CA THR A 302 11.27 32.46 -16.47
C THR A 302 11.20 33.18 -15.13
N CYS A 303 10.27 32.85 -14.24
CA CYS A 303 10.20 33.45 -12.91
C CYS A 303 11.45 33.11 -12.07
N PRO A 304 11.91 33.98 -11.15
CA PRO A 304 13.14 33.75 -10.39
C PRO A 304 13.17 32.43 -9.61
N TYR A 305 12.04 31.99 -9.04
CA TYR A 305 11.95 30.71 -8.34
C TYR A 305 12.14 29.52 -9.29
N SER A 306 11.55 29.57 -10.49
CA SER A 306 11.68 28.53 -11.53
C SER A 306 13.11 28.46 -12.05
N LEU A 307 13.74 29.62 -12.28
CA LEU A 307 15.15 29.69 -12.65
C LEU A 307 16.07 29.12 -11.54
N LYS A 308 15.80 29.44 -10.26
CA LYS A 308 16.50 28.85 -9.09
C LYS A 308 16.34 27.32 -9.07
N ALA A 309 15.12 26.81 -9.08
CA ALA A 309 14.84 25.36 -9.07
C ALA A 309 15.51 24.64 -10.25
N ARG A 310 15.42 25.21 -11.47
CA ARG A 310 16.07 24.68 -12.67
C ARG A 310 17.59 24.63 -12.56
N VAL A 311 18.23 25.66 -11.99
CA VAL A 311 19.68 25.71 -11.78
C VAL A 311 20.10 24.66 -10.74
N LEU A 312 19.38 24.57 -9.61
CA LEU A 312 19.69 23.60 -8.55
C LEU A 312 19.48 22.15 -9.00
N LEU A 313 18.51 21.86 -9.88
CA LEU A 313 18.36 20.55 -10.48
C LEU A 313 19.48 20.25 -11.50
N LEU A 314 19.85 21.23 -12.33
CA LEU A 314 20.94 21.03 -13.30
C LEU A 314 22.32 20.87 -12.64
N SER A 315 22.59 21.55 -11.53
CA SER A 315 23.83 21.35 -10.75
C SER A 315 23.87 19.98 -10.07
N HIS A 316 22.75 19.48 -9.54
CA HIS A 316 22.60 18.12 -9.01
C HIS A 316 22.89 17.06 -10.07
N LEU A 317 22.23 17.16 -11.23
CA LEU A 317 22.42 16.24 -12.36
C LEU A 317 23.86 16.28 -12.92
N ALA A 318 24.56 17.41 -12.75
CA ALA A 318 25.98 17.58 -13.10
C ALA A 318 26.95 17.23 -11.97
N ARG A 319 26.45 16.82 -10.78
CA ARG A 319 27.23 16.54 -9.55
C ARG A 319 28.15 17.70 -9.12
N MET A 320 27.74 18.94 -9.40
CA MET A 320 28.47 20.15 -9.01
C MET A 320 28.30 20.44 -7.52
N LYS A 321 29.38 20.89 -6.86
CA LYS A 321 29.33 21.39 -5.48
C LYS A 321 28.69 22.79 -5.47
N ILE A 322 27.78 23.03 -4.52
CA ILE A 322 27.09 24.32 -4.33
C ILE A 322 27.29 24.82 -2.89
N PRO A 323 27.04 26.11 -2.60
CA PRO A 323 27.09 26.63 -1.23
C PRO A 323 26.04 25.96 -0.33
N GLU A 324 26.38 25.74 0.94
CA GLU A 324 25.52 25.09 1.96
C GLU A 324 24.11 25.71 2.05
N THR A 325 24.00 27.04 1.92
CA THR A 325 22.72 27.75 1.88
C THR A 325 21.82 27.27 0.73
N LEU A 326 22.37 27.08 -0.47
CA LEU A 326 21.64 26.54 -1.62
C LEU A 326 21.52 25.01 -1.58
N GLU A 327 22.33 24.33 -0.77
CA GLU A 327 22.19 22.88 -0.55
C GLU A 327 20.86 22.55 0.15
N GLU A 328 20.45 23.35 1.15
CA GLU A 328 19.10 23.22 1.76
C GLU A 328 17.98 23.32 0.71
N ASP A 329 18.06 24.34 -0.15
CA ASP A 329 17.07 24.60 -1.21
C ASP A 329 17.07 23.47 -2.26
N GLN A 330 18.24 22.94 -2.61
CA GLN A 330 18.38 21.79 -3.50
C GLN A 330 17.82 20.52 -2.87
N GLN A 331 18.12 20.25 -1.59
CA GLN A 331 17.58 19.12 -0.84
C GLN A 331 16.04 19.18 -0.76
N PHE A 332 15.47 20.37 -0.54
CA PHE A 332 14.02 20.57 -0.53
C PHE A 332 13.40 20.28 -1.90
N MET A 333 13.98 20.86 -2.96
CA MET A 333 13.52 20.69 -4.35
C MET A 333 13.54 19.21 -4.76
N LEU A 334 14.64 18.50 -4.50
CA LEU A 334 14.79 17.08 -4.85
C LEU A 334 13.76 16.17 -4.18
N LYS A 335 13.33 16.47 -2.94
CA LYS A 335 12.29 15.67 -2.25
C LYS A 335 10.93 15.75 -2.91
N LYS A 336 10.61 16.89 -3.52
CA LYS A 336 9.35 17.08 -4.26
C LYS A 336 9.41 16.48 -5.68
N CYS A 337 10.60 16.37 -6.30
CA CYS A 337 10.74 15.91 -7.68
C CYS A 337 10.05 14.57 -8.01
N PRO A 338 10.18 13.46 -7.24
CA PRO A 338 9.54 12.19 -7.61
C PRO A 338 8.02 12.27 -7.70
N ALA A 339 7.37 12.93 -6.72
CA ALA A 339 5.92 13.10 -6.73
C ALA A 339 5.47 14.03 -7.87
N LEU A 340 6.19 15.13 -8.10
CA LEU A 340 5.91 16.06 -9.22
C LEU A 340 6.05 15.38 -10.59
N LEU A 341 7.02 14.46 -10.74
CA LEU A 341 7.20 13.68 -11.95
C LEU A 341 6.12 12.60 -12.12
N GLN A 342 5.61 12.02 -11.03
CA GLN A 342 4.45 11.13 -11.07
C GLN A 342 3.18 11.88 -11.52
N GLU A 343 2.90 13.07 -10.98
CA GLU A 343 1.74 13.86 -11.45
C GLU A 343 1.91 14.34 -12.89
N MET A 344 3.14 14.63 -13.34
CA MET A 344 3.40 14.93 -14.76
C MET A 344 3.20 13.69 -15.65
N VAL A 345 3.53 12.48 -15.18
CA VAL A 345 3.15 11.21 -15.82
C VAL A 345 1.62 11.06 -15.88
N ASN A 346 0.91 11.26 -14.77
CA ASN A 346 -0.55 11.20 -14.68
C ASN A 346 -1.20 12.13 -15.73
N VAL A 347 -0.78 13.40 -15.76
CA VAL A 347 -1.26 14.43 -16.71
C VAL A 347 -0.99 14.04 -18.17
N ILE A 348 0.21 13.53 -18.48
CA ILE A 348 0.53 13.08 -19.84
C ILE A 348 -0.38 11.92 -20.25
N CYS A 349 -0.64 10.96 -19.36
CA CYS A 349 -1.51 9.82 -19.63
C CYS A 349 -2.99 10.24 -19.80
N GLN A 350 -3.52 11.09 -18.93
CA GLN A 350 -4.88 11.65 -19.06
C GLN A 350 -5.07 12.35 -20.43
N LEU A 351 -4.10 13.16 -20.86
CA LEU A 351 -4.14 13.83 -22.16
C LEU A 351 -3.95 12.88 -23.36
N ILE A 352 -3.32 11.72 -23.19
CA ILE A 352 -3.27 10.67 -24.23
C ILE A 352 -4.63 9.96 -24.34
N ILE A 353 -5.31 9.69 -23.22
CA ILE A 353 -6.64 9.05 -23.21
C ILE A 353 -7.70 9.97 -23.80
N MET A 354 -7.71 11.25 -23.40
CA MET A 354 -8.65 12.26 -23.91
C MET A 354 -8.49 12.51 -25.43
N ALA A 355 -7.33 12.21 -26.00
CA ALA A 355 -7.08 12.24 -27.45
C ALA A 355 -7.57 11.00 -28.21
N ARG A 356 -8.03 9.97 -27.50
CA ARG A 356 -8.62 8.76 -28.10
C ARG A 356 -10.14 8.73 -28.00
N SER A 357 -10.71 9.34 -26.96
CA SER A 357 -12.17 9.45 -26.80
C SER A 357 -12.79 10.60 -27.57
N ARG A 358 -12.03 11.63 -27.95
CA ARG A 358 -12.49 12.70 -28.85
C ARG A 358 -12.15 12.36 -30.31
N GLU A 359 -13.18 12.26 -31.15
CA GLU A 359 -13.01 12.18 -32.61
C GLU A 359 -12.62 13.53 -33.26
N GLU A 360 -12.65 14.62 -32.49
CA GLU A 360 -12.28 15.97 -32.92
C GLU A 360 -10.83 16.03 -33.42
N ARG A 361 -10.67 16.15 -34.75
CA ARG A 361 -9.39 16.08 -35.49
C ARG A 361 -8.29 17.05 -35.05
N GLU A 362 -8.61 18.05 -34.23
CA GLU A 362 -7.66 19.06 -33.76
C GLU A 362 -6.90 18.64 -32.50
N PHE A 363 -7.49 17.82 -31.61
CA PHE A 363 -6.84 17.46 -30.35
C PHE A 363 -5.78 16.37 -30.56
N ARG A 364 -4.51 16.79 -30.55
CA ARG A 364 -3.37 15.91 -30.86
C ARG A 364 -2.67 15.42 -29.58
N ALA A 365 -2.79 14.12 -29.27
CA ALA A 365 -2.19 13.44 -28.11
C ALA A 365 -0.71 13.79 -27.82
N PRO A 366 -0.25 13.86 -26.56
CA PRO A 366 1.19 13.85 -26.23
C PRO A 366 1.94 12.64 -26.82
N THR A 367 3.24 12.78 -27.10
CA THR A 367 4.04 11.66 -27.63
C THR A 367 4.52 10.72 -26.52
N LEU A 368 4.61 9.42 -26.80
CA LEU A 368 5.19 8.42 -25.90
C LEU A 368 6.60 8.83 -25.42
N ALA A 369 7.40 9.46 -26.28
CA ALA A 369 8.72 9.99 -25.92
C ALA A 369 8.67 11.02 -24.76
N SER A 370 7.63 11.84 -24.64
CA SER A 370 7.46 12.78 -23.52
C SER A 370 7.21 12.05 -22.20
N LEU A 371 6.33 11.04 -22.22
CA LEU A 371 6.04 10.18 -21.07
C LEU A 371 7.29 9.45 -20.60
N GLU A 372 8.01 8.84 -21.55
CA GLU A 372 9.26 8.15 -21.27
C GLU A 372 10.37 9.05 -20.73
N ASN A 373 10.46 10.29 -21.22
CA ASN A 373 11.41 11.27 -20.70
C ASN A 373 11.06 11.66 -19.26
N CYS A 374 9.76 11.74 -18.91
CA CYS A 374 9.32 11.98 -17.53
C CYS A 374 9.79 10.88 -16.57
N MET A 375 9.57 9.62 -16.94
CA MET A 375 10.05 8.45 -16.18
C MET A 375 11.59 8.46 -16.02
N LYS A 376 12.32 8.73 -17.11
CA LYS A 376 13.79 8.85 -17.08
C LYS A 376 14.27 10.00 -16.20
N LEU A 377 13.55 11.13 -16.16
CA LEU A 377 13.91 12.26 -15.31
C LEU A 377 13.77 11.93 -13.81
N SER A 378 12.91 10.98 -13.43
CA SER A 378 12.86 10.47 -12.04
C SER A 378 14.13 9.71 -11.68
N GLN A 379 14.52 8.72 -12.50
CA GLN A 379 15.77 7.97 -12.32
C GLN A 379 16.98 8.93 -12.21
N MET A 380 17.02 9.93 -13.10
CA MET A 380 18.06 10.97 -13.12
C MET A 380 18.08 11.83 -11.84
N ALA A 381 16.91 12.28 -11.35
CA ALA A 381 16.80 13.09 -10.15
C ALA A 381 17.14 12.29 -8.87
N VAL A 382 16.75 11.01 -8.82
CA VAL A 382 17.10 10.12 -7.71
C VAL A 382 18.60 9.80 -7.69
N GLN A 383 19.24 9.52 -8.84
CA GLN A 383 20.65 9.09 -8.90
C GLN A 383 21.67 10.24 -9.06
N GLY A 384 21.21 11.46 -9.32
CA GLY A 384 22.08 12.61 -9.58
C GLY A 384 22.92 12.39 -10.84
N LEU A 385 22.29 12.04 -11.96
CA LEU A 385 22.95 11.68 -13.22
C LEU A 385 22.21 12.23 -14.45
N GLN A 386 22.95 12.59 -15.49
CA GLN A 386 22.39 12.97 -16.79
C GLN A 386 22.11 11.74 -17.67
N GLN A 387 21.04 11.78 -18.47
CA GLN A 387 20.55 10.69 -19.34
C GLN A 387 21.59 9.97 -20.24
N PHE A 388 22.75 10.59 -20.50
CA PHE A 388 23.80 10.09 -21.39
C PHE A 388 25.07 9.63 -20.66
N LYS A 389 25.08 9.67 -19.33
CA LYS A 389 26.14 9.15 -18.46
C LYS A 389 25.94 7.65 -18.26
N SER A 390 27.01 6.91 -17.93
CA SER A 390 26.90 5.45 -17.74
C SER A 390 26.15 5.10 -16.45
N PRO A 391 25.26 4.10 -16.46
CA PRO A 391 24.64 3.52 -15.26
C PRO A 391 25.64 3.10 -14.18
N LEU A 392 26.87 2.75 -14.54
CA LEU A 392 27.91 2.35 -13.57
C LEU A 392 28.30 3.47 -12.59
N LEU A 393 28.04 4.74 -12.93
CA LEU A 393 28.27 5.90 -12.05
C LEU A 393 27.25 6.02 -10.89
N GLN A 394 26.30 5.08 -10.79
CA GLN A 394 25.45 4.91 -9.60
C GLN A 394 26.22 4.24 -8.45
N LEU A 395 27.21 3.40 -8.74
CA LEU A 395 28.01 2.67 -7.75
C LEU A 395 29.00 3.61 -7.02
N PRO A 396 29.36 3.33 -5.75
CA PRO A 396 30.37 4.12 -5.04
C PRO A 396 31.75 3.95 -5.70
N HIS A 397 32.65 4.92 -5.49
CA HIS A 397 34.04 4.96 -5.99
C HIS A 397 34.24 4.89 -7.53
N ILE A 398 33.18 4.68 -8.32
CA ILE A 398 33.25 4.74 -9.79
C ILE A 398 33.04 6.20 -10.24
N GLU A 399 34.17 6.88 -10.46
CA GLU A 399 34.23 8.24 -11.02
C GLU A 399 34.53 8.21 -12.54
N GLU A 400 34.28 9.31 -13.25
CA GLU A 400 34.36 9.35 -14.73
C GLU A 400 35.76 9.05 -15.30
N ASP A 401 36.82 9.35 -14.55
CA ASP A 401 38.21 9.04 -14.90
C ASP A 401 38.53 7.54 -14.81
N ASN A 402 37.87 6.84 -13.90
CA ASN A 402 38.06 5.39 -13.68
C ASN A 402 37.06 4.56 -14.50
N LEU A 403 35.85 5.06 -14.75
CA LEU A 403 34.83 4.47 -15.62
C LEU A 403 35.38 4.05 -16.99
N ARG A 404 36.29 4.84 -17.57
CA ARG A 404 36.92 4.54 -18.87
C ARG A 404 37.71 3.23 -18.87
N ARG A 405 38.30 2.85 -17.72
CA ARG A 405 39.07 1.61 -17.53
C ARG A 405 38.15 0.40 -17.50
N VAL A 406 36.99 0.55 -16.84
CA VAL A 406 35.95 -0.46 -16.68
C VAL A 406 35.20 -0.73 -17.99
N SER A 407 34.63 0.31 -18.60
CA SER A 407 33.68 0.16 -19.72
C SER A 407 34.37 -0.11 -21.07
N ASN A 408 35.59 0.40 -21.28
CA ASN A 408 36.38 0.13 -22.50
C ASN A 408 37.41 -1.00 -22.31
N HIS A 409 37.20 -1.91 -21.35
CA HIS A 409 38.14 -3.00 -21.12
C HIS A 409 38.28 -3.92 -22.34
N LYS A 410 39.50 -4.35 -22.66
CA LYS A 410 39.77 -5.11 -23.90
C LYS A 410 39.09 -6.49 -23.94
N LYS A 411 38.89 -7.12 -22.76
CA LYS A 411 38.26 -8.44 -22.61
C LYS A 411 36.75 -8.36 -22.31
N TYR A 412 36.26 -7.29 -21.68
CA TYR A 412 34.86 -7.17 -21.22
C TYR A 412 34.25 -5.83 -21.67
N LYS A 413 33.06 -5.87 -22.28
CA LYS A 413 32.41 -4.69 -22.87
C LYS A 413 31.25 -4.19 -21.99
N ILE A 414 31.58 -3.86 -20.75
CA ILE A 414 30.63 -3.57 -19.67
C ILE A 414 29.98 -2.20 -19.89
N LYS A 415 28.65 -2.16 -19.93
CA LYS A 415 27.84 -0.95 -20.12
C LYS A 415 26.74 -0.81 -19.08
N THR A 416 26.07 -1.92 -18.76
CA THR A 416 25.03 -2.01 -17.73
C THR A 416 25.61 -2.51 -16.40
N ILE A 417 24.79 -2.46 -15.34
CA ILE A 417 25.14 -3.06 -14.05
C ILE A 417 25.04 -4.60 -14.11
N GLN A 418 24.11 -5.15 -14.92
CA GLN A 418 23.98 -6.60 -15.16
C GLN A 418 25.22 -7.17 -15.88
N ASP A 419 25.83 -6.40 -16.79
CA ASP A 419 27.09 -6.75 -17.47
C ASP A 419 28.28 -6.86 -16.49
N LEU A 420 28.19 -6.22 -15.32
CA LEU A 420 29.20 -6.29 -14.26
C LEU A 420 28.90 -7.43 -13.27
N VAL A 421 27.62 -7.71 -13.02
CA VAL A 421 27.17 -8.81 -12.15
C VAL A 421 27.55 -10.17 -12.72
N SER A 422 27.23 -10.39 -14.00
CA SER A 422 27.45 -11.63 -14.77
C SER A 422 28.91 -12.02 -15.05
N LEU A 423 29.88 -11.32 -14.44
CA LEU A 423 31.30 -11.70 -14.47
C LEU A 423 31.66 -12.56 -13.25
N LYS A 424 32.47 -13.60 -13.47
CA LYS A 424 33.11 -14.39 -12.40
C LYS A 424 33.85 -13.47 -11.44
N GLU A 425 33.85 -13.80 -10.15
CA GLU A 425 34.36 -12.93 -9.08
C GLU A 425 35.83 -12.54 -9.26
N SER A 426 36.67 -13.49 -9.68
CA SER A 426 38.07 -13.24 -10.05
C SER A 426 38.21 -12.25 -11.21
N ASP A 427 37.32 -12.31 -12.20
CA ASP A 427 37.28 -11.37 -13.32
C ASP A 427 36.75 -9.98 -12.88
N ARG A 428 35.80 -9.91 -11.91
CA ARG A 428 35.35 -8.65 -11.27
C ARG A 428 36.46 -7.98 -10.46
N HIS A 429 37.20 -8.74 -9.66
CA HIS A 429 38.31 -8.24 -8.86
C HIS A 429 39.47 -7.75 -9.76
N ASN A 430 39.86 -8.53 -10.78
CA ASN A 430 40.87 -8.11 -11.77
C ASN A 430 40.49 -6.81 -12.50
N LEU A 431 39.21 -6.62 -12.82
CA LEU A 431 38.67 -5.41 -13.46
C LEU A 431 38.70 -4.18 -12.52
N LEU A 432 38.44 -4.39 -11.23
CA LEU A 432 38.27 -3.34 -10.22
C LEU A 432 39.51 -3.14 -9.31
N HIS A 433 40.63 -3.82 -9.58
CA HIS A 433 41.93 -3.72 -8.88
C HIS A 433 42.49 -2.28 -8.72
N PHE A 434 41.91 -1.27 -9.37
CA PHE A 434 42.24 0.14 -9.09
C PHE A 434 41.62 0.67 -7.79
N LEU A 435 40.75 -0.11 -7.14
CA LEU A 435 40.19 0.14 -5.82
C LEU A 435 41.02 -0.60 -4.74
N GLU A 436 41.10 -0.02 -3.55
CA GLU A 436 41.55 -0.73 -2.34
C GLU A 436 40.48 -1.75 -1.90
N ASP A 437 40.88 -2.80 -1.17
CA ASP A 437 39.98 -3.89 -0.78
C ASP A 437 38.74 -3.42 -0.02
N GLU A 438 38.86 -2.47 0.92
CA GLU A 438 37.71 -1.87 1.61
C GLU A 438 36.72 -1.19 0.64
N LYS A 439 37.23 -0.55 -0.41
CA LYS A 439 36.44 0.15 -1.43
C LYS A 439 35.81 -0.84 -2.41
N TYR A 440 36.52 -1.91 -2.75
CA TYR A 440 35.98 -3.03 -3.53
C TYR A 440 34.82 -3.71 -2.78
N GLU A 441 35.00 -3.97 -1.47
CA GLU A 441 33.97 -4.56 -0.60
C GLU A 441 32.73 -3.68 -0.46
N GLU A 442 32.88 -2.36 -0.36
CA GLU A 442 31.74 -1.43 -0.43
C GLU A 442 31.04 -1.49 -1.80
N VAL A 443 31.77 -1.56 -2.91
CA VAL A 443 31.17 -1.68 -4.26
C VAL A 443 30.44 -3.01 -4.41
N MET A 444 31.01 -4.14 -3.95
CA MET A 444 30.35 -5.45 -4.02
C MET A 444 29.09 -5.50 -3.13
N ALA A 445 29.15 -4.94 -1.91
CA ALA A 445 27.99 -4.90 -1.02
C ALA A 445 26.84 -4.04 -1.58
N VAL A 446 27.16 -2.90 -2.21
CA VAL A 446 26.16 -2.08 -2.91
C VAL A 446 25.65 -2.82 -4.16
N LEU A 447 26.54 -3.39 -4.97
CA LEU A 447 26.19 -4.10 -6.22
C LEU A 447 25.23 -5.27 -5.95
N GLY A 448 25.45 -6.03 -4.87
CA GLY A 448 24.55 -7.10 -4.43
C GLY A 448 23.18 -6.62 -3.94
N SER A 449 23.07 -5.39 -3.42
CA SER A 449 21.80 -4.81 -2.94
C SER A 449 20.87 -4.28 -4.03
N PHE A 450 21.37 -4.11 -5.27
CA PHE A 450 20.55 -3.67 -6.40
C PHE A 450 19.45 -4.72 -6.72
N PRO A 451 18.29 -4.29 -7.22
CA PRO A 451 17.19 -5.21 -7.53
C PRO A 451 17.39 -5.94 -8.85
N TYR A 452 17.24 -7.26 -8.82
CA TYR A 452 17.04 -8.11 -10.00
C TYR A 452 15.56 -8.49 -10.08
N VAL A 453 14.83 -7.89 -11.03
CA VAL A 453 13.41 -8.18 -11.24
C VAL A 453 13.25 -9.12 -12.45
N THR A 454 12.40 -10.14 -12.37
CA THR A 454 11.87 -10.85 -13.54
C THR A 454 10.45 -10.38 -13.83
N MET A 455 10.08 -10.33 -15.10
CA MET A 455 8.76 -9.90 -15.57
C MET A 455 8.18 -10.95 -16.52
N ASP A 456 7.28 -11.78 -16.04
CA ASP A 456 6.67 -12.85 -16.84
C ASP A 456 5.22 -12.51 -17.17
N ILE A 457 4.81 -12.81 -18.40
CA ILE A 457 3.65 -12.19 -19.05
C ILE A 457 2.75 -13.31 -19.57
N LYS A 458 1.47 -13.28 -19.18
CA LYS A 458 0.37 -14.03 -19.78
C LYS A 458 -0.65 -13.04 -20.36
N SER A 459 -1.37 -13.43 -21.40
CA SER A 459 -2.45 -12.66 -22.01
C SER A 459 -3.69 -13.55 -22.10
N GLN A 460 -4.81 -13.07 -21.59
CA GLN A 460 -6.08 -13.80 -21.54
C GLN A 460 -7.26 -12.83 -21.69
N VAL A 461 -8.39 -13.34 -22.19
CA VAL A 461 -9.69 -12.71 -21.98
C VAL A 461 -10.27 -13.32 -20.71
N LEU A 462 -10.84 -12.49 -19.83
CA LEU A 462 -11.41 -12.95 -18.54
C LEU A 462 -12.92 -13.19 -18.60
N ASP A 463 -13.56 -12.71 -19.68
CA ASP A 463 -15.00 -12.51 -19.75
C ASP A 463 -15.64 -13.24 -20.97
N ASP A 464 -14.83 -13.96 -21.78
CA ASP A 464 -15.25 -14.77 -22.94
C ASP A 464 -15.06 -16.28 -22.63
N GLU A 465 -15.94 -17.15 -23.16
CA GLU A 465 -15.86 -18.62 -23.04
C GLU A 465 -14.52 -19.18 -23.55
N ASP A 466 -14.02 -18.65 -24.68
CA ASP A 466 -12.72 -18.99 -25.25
C ASP A 466 -11.61 -18.10 -24.63
N SER A 467 -11.19 -18.37 -23.39
CA SER A 467 -10.23 -17.52 -22.62
C SER A 467 -8.91 -17.15 -23.36
N ASN A 468 -8.52 -17.95 -24.34
CA ASN A 468 -7.33 -17.78 -25.18
C ASN A 468 -7.59 -17.10 -26.56
N ASN A 469 -8.86 -16.90 -26.95
CA ASN A 469 -9.25 -16.40 -28.28
C ASN A 469 -9.65 -14.92 -28.20
N ILE A 470 -8.82 -14.03 -28.78
CA ILE A 470 -9.00 -12.59 -28.60
C ILE A 470 -9.81 -12.02 -29.75
N THR A 471 -11.08 -11.72 -29.51
CA THR A 471 -12.01 -11.18 -30.53
C THR A 471 -11.87 -9.66 -30.70
N VAL A 472 -12.23 -9.13 -31.88
CA VAL A 472 -12.33 -7.68 -32.13
C VAL A 472 -13.28 -7.03 -31.11
N GLY A 473 -12.80 -6.01 -30.39
CA GLY A 473 -13.57 -5.27 -29.39
C GLY A 473 -13.49 -5.79 -27.95
N SER A 474 -13.03 -7.03 -27.73
CA SER A 474 -12.87 -7.64 -26.38
C SER A 474 -11.94 -6.85 -25.46
N LEU A 475 -12.10 -7.02 -24.14
CA LEU A 475 -11.24 -6.37 -23.14
C LEU A 475 -10.02 -7.25 -22.78
N VAL A 476 -8.96 -7.12 -23.57
CA VAL A 476 -7.71 -7.86 -23.36
C VAL A 476 -7.14 -7.58 -21.98
N THR A 477 -6.93 -8.64 -21.18
CA THR A 477 -6.25 -8.56 -19.88
C THR A 477 -4.87 -9.22 -19.98
N VAL A 478 -3.82 -8.43 -19.77
CA VAL A 478 -2.45 -8.93 -19.70
C VAL A 478 -2.05 -9.05 -18.23
N LEU A 479 -1.89 -10.28 -17.76
CA LEU A 479 -1.35 -10.56 -16.43
C LEU A 479 0.18 -10.48 -16.50
N VAL A 480 0.76 -9.63 -15.65
CA VAL A 480 2.21 -9.52 -15.51
C VAL A 480 2.61 -9.90 -14.10
N LYS A 481 3.36 -11.00 -13.98
CA LYS A 481 3.97 -11.47 -12.74
C LYS A 481 5.37 -10.90 -12.62
N LEU A 482 5.57 -10.05 -11.61
CA LEU A 482 6.87 -9.53 -11.23
C LEU A 482 7.43 -10.35 -10.07
N THR A 483 8.68 -10.78 -10.16
CA THR A 483 9.42 -11.34 -9.01
C THR A 483 10.69 -10.52 -8.79
N ARG A 484 11.04 -10.21 -7.55
CA ARG A 484 12.13 -9.31 -7.17
C ARG A 484 13.08 -10.02 -6.24
N GLN A 485 14.30 -10.23 -6.72
CA GLN A 485 15.43 -10.79 -6.00
C GLN A 485 16.52 -9.72 -5.82
N THR A 486 17.47 -9.94 -4.93
CA THR A 486 18.71 -9.16 -4.88
C THR A 486 19.69 -9.64 -5.94
N MET A 487 20.54 -8.76 -6.46
CA MET A 487 21.67 -9.15 -7.31
C MET A 487 22.67 -10.06 -6.57
N ALA A 488 22.68 -10.06 -5.22
CA ALA A 488 23.46 -10.99 -4.42
C ALA A 488 23.07 -12.46 -4.65
N GLU A 489 21.76 -12.77 -4.66
CA GLU A 489 21.26 -14.11 -4.97
C GLU A 489 21.59 -14.55 -6.40
N VAL A 490 21.76 -13.61 -7.33
CA VAL A 490 22.17 -13.89 -8.71
C VAL A 490 23.65 -14.30 -8.75
N PHE A 491 24.53 -13.64 -7.97
CA PHE A 491 25.94 -14.05 -7.87
C PHE A 491 26.08 -15.52 -7.47
N GLU A 492 25.36 -15.96 -6.43
CA GLU A 492 25.48 -17.33 -5.89
C GLU A 492 24.97 -18.37 -6.90
N LYS A 493 23.92 -18.05 -7.66
CA LYS A 493 23.37 -18.91 -8.73
C LYS A 493 24.33 -19.00 -9.93
N GLU A 494 24.89 -17.89 -10.39
CA GLU A 494 25.87 -17.89 -11.50
C GLU A 494 27.20 -18.53 -11.08
N GLN A 495 27.67 -18.32 -9.84
CA GLN A 495 28.88 -18.94 -9.30
C GLN A 495 28.75 -20.46 -9.16
N SER A 496 27.62 -20.96 -8.68
CA SER A 496 27.39 -22.42 -8.55
C SER A 496 27.27 -23.12 -9.91
N ILE A 497 26.64 -22.49 -10.91
CA ILE A 497 26.66 -22.96 -12.30
C ILE A 497 28.11 -22.99 -12.84
N CYS A 498 28.86 -21.91 -12.65
CA CYS A 498 30.25 -21.81 -13.09
C CYS A 498 31.19 -22.84 -12.42
N ALA A 499 30.93 -23.17 -11.15
CA ALA A 499 31.70 -24.16 -10.40
C ALA A 499 31.38 -25.61 -10.83
N ALA A 500 30.15 -25.87 -11.29
CA ALA A 500 29.77 -27.15 -11.88
C ALA A 500 30.47 -27.38 -13.24
N GLU A 501 30.68 -26.33 -14.04
CA GLU A 501 31.42 -26.42 -15.31
C GLU A 501 32.95 -26.59 -15.15
N GLU A 502 33.50 -26.28 -13.97
CA GLU A 502 34.95 -26.36 -13.70
C GLU A 502 35.40 -27.68 -13.03
N GLN A 503 34.49 -28.62 -12.77
CA GLN A 503 34.87 -29.97 -12.32
C GLN A 503 35.49 -30.79 -13.48
N PRO A 504 36.70 -31.35 -13.33
CA PRO A 504 37.27 -32.25 -14.32
C PRO A 504 36.52 -33.59 -14.31
N ALA A 505 36.08 -34.06 -15.48
CA ALA A 505 35.59 -35.43 -15.61
C ALA A 505 36.73 -36.43 -15.39
N GLU A 506 36.60 -37.31 -14.40
CA GLU A 506 37.50 -38.46 -14.25
C GLU A 506 37.17 -39.53 -15.30
N ASP A 507 38.18 -39.93 -16.09
CA ASP A 507 38.04 -40.92 -17.16
C ASP A 507 37.77 -42.34 -16.61
N GLY A 508 36.54 -42.83 -16.81
CA GLY A 508 36.10 -44.18 -16.44
C GLY A 508 35.83 -45.10 -17.64
N GLN A 509 36.90 -45.59 -18.29
CA GLN A 509 37.03 -46.77 -19.18
C GLN A 509 35.84 -47.18 -20.13
N LEU A 510 36.17 -47.39 -21.42
CA LEU A 510 35.35 -47.98 -22.51
C LEU A 510 34.49 -49.22 -22.10
N ASP A 511 33.32 -49.50 -22.70
CA ASP A 511 33.29 -50.11 -24.05
C ASP A 511 31.96 -50.12 -24.89
N THR A 512 32.13 -50.26 -26.21
CA THR A 512 31.18 -50.75 -27.26
C THR A 512 29.83 -50.06 -27.60
N ASN A 513 29.89 -49.14 -28.58
CA ASN A 513 29.28 -49.27 -29.93
C ASN A 513 27.75 -49.52 -30.12
N LYS A 514 26.98 -48.47 -30.49
CA LYS A 514 26.22 -48.39 -31.79
C LYS A 514 25.51 -47.04 -32.07
N ASN A 515 25.29 -46.80 -33.37
CA ASN A 515 24.44 -45.77 -34.03
C ASN A 515 23.12 -45.41 -33.28
N ARG A 516 22.53 -44.20 -33.40
CA ARG A 516 22.18 -43.48 -34.66
C ARG A 516 21.75 -41.99 -34.40
N THR A 517 21.93 -41.15 -35.42
CA THR A 517 21.15 -39.94 -35.87
C THR A 517 20.00 -39.33 -35.02
N LYS A 518 19.69 -38.01 -35.06
CA LYS A 518 20.34 -36.77 -35.60
C LYS A 518 19.40 -35.55 -35.37
N GLY A 519 19.92 -34.33 -35.15
CA GLY A 519 19.17 -33.08 -35.38
C GLY A 519 19.55 -31.93 -34.43
N GLY A 520 19.86 -30.70 -34.88
CA GLY A 520 20.18 -30.27 -36.25
C GLY A 520 19.84 -28.82 -36.58
N TRP A 521 20.65 -27.84 -36.18
CA TRP A 521 20.55 -26.46 -36.68
C TRP A 521 21.56 -26.18 -37.80
N GLN A 522 21.11 -25.54 -38.87
CA GLN A 522 21.91 -25.21 -40.05
C GLN A 522 22.30 -23.73 -40.06
N GLN A 523 23.55 -23.42 -40.43
CA GLN A 523 23.86 -22.17 -41.12
C GLN A 523 24.58 -22.45 -42.45
N LYS A 524 24.17 -21.70 -43.48
CA LYS A 524 24.58 -21.94 -44.87
C LYS A 524 25.94 -21.33 -45.17
N SER A 525 26.88 -22.14 -45.64
CA SER A 525 28.17 -21.68 -46.16
C SER A 525 28.02 -20.97 -47.51
N LYS A 526 28.77 -19.88 -47.72
CA LYS A 526 29.12 -19.38 -49.06
C LYS A 526 30.57 -19.77 -49.41
N GLY A 527 30.83 -19.95 -50.70
CA GLY A 527 32.15 -20.15 -51.30
C GLY A 527 31.98 -20.28 -52.82
N PRO A 528 33.00 -20.78 -53.56
CA PRO A 528 34.40 -20.97 -53.21
C PRO A 528 35.34 -20.33 -54.28
N LYS A 529 36.66 -20.54 -54.19
CA LYS A 529 37.54 -20.92 -55.34
C LYS A 529 39.04 -21.05 -54.97
N LYS A 530 39.64 -22.21 -55.32
CA LYS A 530 41.00 -22.41 -55.86
C LYS A 530 42.23 -22.08 -54.95
N THR A 531 43.40 -22.75 -55.00
CA THR A 531 43.83 -24.02 -55.68
C THR A 531 45.14 -24.59 -55.08
N ALA A 532 45.27 -25.92 -55.14
CA ALA A 532 46.49 -26.69 -55.49
C ALA A 532 47.75 -26.80 -54.57
N LYS A 533 48.13 -28.08 -54.32
CA LYS A 533 49.49 -28.67 -54.20
C LYS A 533 50.39 -28.28 -52.99
N SER A 534 51.38 -29.09 -52.56
CA SER A 534 51.55 -30.58 -52.58
C SER A 534 52.84 -31.00 -51.82
N LYS A 535 52.88 -32.25 -51.32
CA LYS A 535 54.05 -33.00 -50.78
C LYS A 535 54.54 -32.52 -49.39
N LYS A 536 54.87 -33.34 -48.36
CA LYS A 536 55.26 -34.77 -48.15
C LYS A 536 56.78 -35.00 -47.95
N LYS A 537 57.25 -34.96 -46.68
CA LYS A 537 58.07 -36.03 -46.04
C LYS A 537 58.32 -35.78 -44.52
N LYS A 538 58.63 -36.89 -43.83
CA LYS A 538 59.01 -37.13 -42.40
C LYS A 538 60.38 -37.88 -42.46
N PRO A 539 61.00 -38.53 -41.43
CA PRO A 539 60.78 -38.59 -39.96
C PRO A 539 62.11 -38.68 -39.11
N LEU A 540 62.05 -39.16 -37.82
CA LEU A 540 63.14 -39.78 -36.98
C LEU A 540 64.18 -38.84 -36.26
N LYS A 541 64.77 -39.11 -35.05
CA LYS A 541 64.53 -40.11 -33.94
C LYS A 541 65.34 -39.79 -32.62
N LYS A 542 64.90 -40.36 -31.46
CA LYS A 542 65.62 -40.71 -30.16
C LYS A 542 66.21 -39.57 -29.27
N LYS A 543 65.90 -39.40 -27.96
CA LYS A 543 66.17 -40.18 -26.69
C LYS A 543 67.66 -40.55 -26.44
N PRO A 544 68.22 -40.52 -25.19
CA PRO A 544 67.61 -41.06 -23.95
C PRO A 544 67.86 -40.31 -22.59
N THR A 545 67.46 -40.98 -21.50
CA THR A 545 67.46 -40.64 -20.04
C THR A 545 68.83 -40.85 -19.34
N PRO A 546 69.03 -40.46 -18.05
CA PRO A 546 68.71 -41.35 -16.90
C PRO A 546 68.14 -40.65 -15.63
N VAL A 547 67.87 -41.45 -14.58
CA VAL A 547 67.31 -41.09 -13.25
C VAL A 547 68.32 -41.45 -12.16
N PRO A 548 68.22 -40.91 -10.92
CA PRO A 548 68.00 -41.84 -9.80
C PRO A 548 67.05 -41.36 -8.68
N LEU A 549 66.37 -42.34 -8.06
CA LEU A 549 65.70 -42.33 -6.74
C LEU A 549 66.77 -42.53 -5.62
N PRO A 550 66.51 -42.45 -4.28
CA PRO A 550 65.33 -43.04 -3.60
C PRO A 550 64.90 -42.50 -2.20
N GLN A 551 64.02 -43.27 -1.54
CA GLN A 551 63.77 -43.38 -0.08
C GLN A 551 62.94 -42.30 0.66
N SER A 552 62.24 -42.58 1.78
CA SER A 552 61.39 -43.75 2.16
C SER A 552 60.74 -43.58 3.56
N LYS A 553 59.47 -44.04 3.75
CA LYS A 553 58.85 -44.50 5.04
C LYS A 553 58.73 -43.41 6.15
N GLN A 554 58.02 -43.57 7.28
CA GLN A 554 56.87 -44.36 7.81
C GLN A 554 56.35 -43.57 9.04
N GLN A 555 55.05 -43.51 9.39
CA GLN A 555 54.26 -44.38 10.30
C GLN A 555 52.86 -43.69 10.43
N LYS A 556 51.66 -44.29 10.56
CA LYS A 556 51.12 -45.64 10.89
C LYS A 556 50.73 -45.87 12.37
N GLN A 557 49.44 -45.69 12.71
CA GLN A 557 48.59 -46.44 13.69
C GLN A 557 47.22 -45.71 13.90
N LYS A 558 46.08 -46.32 14.27
CA LYS A 558 45.54 -47.70 14.10
C LYS A 558 44.02 -47.77 14.51
N GLN A 559 43.22 -48.56 13.77
CA GLN A 559 42.15 -49.54 14.15
C GLN A 559 41.33 -49.42 15.48
N ALA A 560 40.07 -49.92 15.62
CA ALA A 560 38.98 -50.34 14.70
C ALA A 560 37.70 -50.80 15.48
N ASN A 561 36.51 -50.69 14.86
CA ASN A 561 35.21 -51.42 14.98
C ASN A 561 34.65 -51.99 16.32
N GLY A 562 33.31 -51.90 16.54
CA GLY A 562 32.54 -53.15 16.85
C GLY A 562 31.19 -53.21 17.64
N VAL A 563 30.08 -52.63 17.15
CA VAL A 563 28.65 -53.15 17.17
C VAL A 563 27.83 -53.44 18.49
N VAL A 564 26.49 -53.21 18.41
CA VAL A 564 25.30 -53.79 19.14
C VAL A 564 24.63 -52.96 20.28
N GLY A 565 23.27 -52.85 20.20
CA GLY A 565 22.29 -52.38 21.22
C GLY A 565 21.66 -51.01 20.91
N SER A 566 20.35 -50.83 20.63
CA SER A 566 19.10 -50.97 21.45
C SER A 566 19.00 -50.01 22.66
N GLU A 567 17.88 -49.36 23.03
CA GLU A 567 16.46 -49.26 22.57
C GLU A 567 15.79 -48.04 23.31
N ALA A 568 14.57 -47.50 23.10
CA ALA A 568 13.43 -47.69 22.17
C ALA A 568 12.46 -46.44 22.24
N ALA A 569 11.47 -46.37 21.32
CA ALA A 569 10.17 -45.62 21.42
C ALA A 569 10.19 -44.06 21.43
N VAL A 570 9.10 -43.32 21.14
CA VAL A 570 7.66 -43.65 20.95
C VAL A 570 7.11 -43.12 19.62
N LYS A 571 6.11 -43.82 19.08
CA LYS A 571 5.17 -43.41 18.03
C LYS A 571 3.77 -43.86 18.48
N GLU A 572 2.72 -43.11 18.18
CA GLU A 572 1.33 -43.53 18.39
C GLU A 572 0.53 -43.25 17.11
N ASP A 573 -0.20 -44.26 16.65
CA ASP A 573 -1.19 -44.26 15.58
C ASP A 573 -2.32 -45.19 16.09
N GLU A 574 -3.60 -44.79 16.07
CA GLU A 574 -4.75 -45.65 16.41
C GLU A 574 -5.89 -45.47 15.39
N GLU A 575 -6.64 -46.55 15.12
CA GLU A 575 -7.76 -46.62 14.16
C GLU A 575 -9.07 -47.04 14.84
N GLU A 576 -10.19 -46.54 14.29
CA GLU A 576 -11.60 -46.97 14.43
C GLU A 576 -12.26 -47.17 15.81
N VAL A 577 -13.52 -46.71 15.93
CA VAL A 577 -14.71 -47.61 16.04
C VAL A 577 -16.02 -46.80 15.97
N SER A 578 -17.00 -47.41 15.29
CA SER A 578 -18.42 -47.06 15.03
C SER A 578 -19.19 -46.02 15.88
N ASP A 579 -20.19 -45.40 15.25
CA ASP A 579 -21.58 -45.44 15.77
C ASP A 579 -22.60 -45.67 14.63
N LYS A 580 -23.89 -45.86 14.95
CA LYS A 580 -24.92 -46.47 14.08
C LYS A 580 -26.18 -45.62 13.83
N GLY A 581 -26.82 -45.88 12.68
CA GLY A 581 -28.24 -45.60 12.35
C GLY A 581 -28.46 -45.86 10.86
N SER A 582 -29.16 -46.92 10.43
CA SER A 582 -30.63 -47.03 10.30
C SER A 582 -31.25 -45.97 9.37
N ASP A 583 -32.05 -46.32 8.34
CA ASP A 583 -32.77 -47.59 8.11
C ASP A 583 -32.73 -48.12 6.66
N SER A 584 -33.24 -49.36 6.57
CA SER A 584 -33.77 -50.15 5.44
C SER A 584 -34.50 -49.36 4.33
N GLU A 585 -34.74 -49.89 3.13
CA GLU A 585 -35.25 -51.25 2.81
C GLU A 585 -34.60 -51.94 1.60
N GLU A 586 -34.64 -53.28 1.62
CA GLU A 586 -34.39 -54.16 0.48
C GLU A 586 -35.74 -54.59 -0.14
N GLU A 587 -35.79 -54.79 -1.46
CA GLU A 587 -36.74 -55.74 -2.04
C GLU A 587 -36.12 -56.50 -3.22
N GLU A 588 -36.47 -57.78 -3.36
CA GLU A 588 -35.86 -58.69 -4.33
C GLU A 588 -36.49 -58.58 -5.73
N THR A 589 -35.78 -59.02 -6.78
CA THR A 589 -36.14 -60.31 -7.45
C THR A 589 -35.17 -60.70 -8.57
N ASN A 590 -34.91 -62.00 -8.68
CA ASN A 590 -34.31 -62.61 -9.87
C ASN A 590 -35.36 -62.80 -10.97
N ARG A 591 -34.99 -62.58 -12.26
CA ARG A 591 -35.04 -63.64 -13.30
C ARG A 591 -34.51 -63.27 -14.70
N GLU A 592 -33.63 -64.16 -15.19
CA GLU A 592 -33.63 -64.79 -16.53
C GLU A 592 -33.54 -63.98 -17.86
N SER A 593 -32.42 -64.20 -18.57
CA SER A 593 -32.35 -64.67 -19.99
C SER A 593 -32.15 -63.70 -21.18
N GLN A 594 -30.93 -63.77 -21.73
CA GLN A 594 -30.57 -63.94 -23.17
C GLN A 594 -31.19 -63.02 -24.26
N SER A 595 -30.37 -62.12 -24.82
CA SER A 595 -30.04 -62.00 -26.27
C SER A 595 -28.97 -60.90 -26.42
N GLU A 596 -27.77 -61.16 -26.94
CA GLU A 596 -27.34 -61.31 -28.36
C GLU A 596 -27.04 -60.00 -29.11
N LYS A 597 -25.81 -59.95 -29.67
CA LYS A 597 -25.23 -59.08 -30.72
C LYS A 597 -24.62 -57.73 -30.34
N ASP A 598 -23.50 -57.47 -31.02
CA ASP A 598 -22.72 -56.23 -31.06
C ASP A 598 -23.48 -55.10 -31.79
N ASP A 599 -23.28 -53.85 -31.36
CA ASP A 599 -22.71 -52.81 -32.23
C ASP A 599 -22.21 -51.58 -31.44
N GLY A 600 -21.25 -50.83 -31.99
CA GLY A 600 -20.86 -49.49 -31.51
C GLY A 600 -19.60 -49.39 -30.61
N SER A 601 -18.41 -49.45 -31.21
CA SER A 601 -17.12 -49.16 -30.55
C SER A 601 -16.83 -47.67 -30.30
N ASP A 602 -17.67 -46.78 -30.82
CA ASP A 602 -17.31 -45.38 -31.09
C ASP A 602 -17.94 -44.42 -30.06
N ARG A 603 -17.89 -44.79 -28.77
CA ARG A 603 -18.44 -43.98 -27.65
C ARG A 603 -17.53 -43.87 -26.42
N ASP A 604 -16.64 -44.85 -26.19
CA ASP A 604 -15.74 -44.80 -25.04
C ASP A 604 -14.56 -43.83 -25.26
N SER A 605 -14.14 -43.59 -26.51
CA SER A 605 -13.17 -42.55 -26.87
C SER A 605 -13.61 -41.16 -26.42
N ASP A 606 -14.85 -40.83 -26.76
CA ASP A 606 -15.43 -39.51 -26.58
C ASP A 606 -15.66 -39.28 -25.08
N ARG A 607 -16.08 -40.33 -24.36
CA ARG A 607 -16.26 -40.30 -22.90
C ARG A 607 -14.95 -40.16 -22.12
N GLU A 608 -13.86 -40.83 -22.53
CA GLU A 608 -12.53 -40.60 -21.93
C GLU A 608 -12.00 -39.20 -22.24
N GLN A 609 -12.40 -38.61 -23.38
CA GLN A 609 -12.01 -37.26 -23.77
C GLN A 609 -12.80 -36.20 -22.99
N ASP A 610 -14.12 -36.34 -22.87
CA ASP A 610 -15.00 -35.50 -22.04
C ASP A 610 -14.62 -35.55 -20.56
N GLU A 611 -14.34 -36.74 -20.01
CA GLU A 611 -13.90 -36.88 -18.62
C GLU A 611 -12.54 -36.22 -18.32
N LYS A 612 -11.77 -35.91 -19.36
CA LYS A 612 -10.47 -35.25 -19.25
C LYS A 612 -10.60 -33.75 -19.46
N GLN A 613 -11.38 -33.35 -20.46
CA GLN A 613 -11.82 -31.97 -20.70
C GLN A 613 -12.43 -31.40 -19.41
N ASN A 614 -13.46 -32.04 -18.84
CA ASN A 614 -14.09 -31.60 -17.58
C ASN A 614 -13.12 -31.52 -16.38
N LYS A 615 -12.04 -32.33 -16.33
CA LYS A 615 -11.05 -32.26 -15.23
C LYS A 615 -10.05 -31.12 -15.42
N ASP A 616 -9.68 -30.81 -16.66
CA ASP A 616 -8.85 -29.65 -16.99
C ASP A 616 -9.69 -28.35 -16.84
N ASP A 617 -10.95 -28.34 -17.28
CA ASP A 617 -11.90 -27.22 -17.15
C ASP A 617 -12.20 -26.89 -15.66
N GLU A 618 -12.47 -27.89 -14.82
CA GLU A 618 -12.67 -27.73 -13.36
C GLU A 618 -11.40 -27.18 -12.69
N ALA A 619 -10.21 -27.62 -13.13
CA ALA A 619 -8.95 -27.08 -12.62
C ALA A 619 -8.74 -25.61 -13.02
N GLU A 620 -9.06 -25.23 -14.27
CA GLU A 620 -9.05 -23.83 -14.70
C GLU A 620 -10.09 -22.99 -13.94
N TRP A 621 -11.28 -23.53 -13.65
CA TRP A 621 -12.31 -22.86 -12.84
C TRP A 621 -11.85 -22.64 -11.39
N GLN A 622 -11.16 -23.61 -10.79
CA GLN A 622 -10.57 -23.46 -9.46
C GLN A 622 -9.40 -22.46 -9.44
N GLU A 623 -8.54 -22.41 -10.47
CA GLU A 623 -7.54 -21.34 -10.59
C GLU A 623 -8.19 -19.97 -10.76
N LEU A 624 -9.26 -19.86 -11.56
CA LEU A 624 -10.02 -18.63 -11.78
C LEU A 624 -10.67 -18.14 -10.48
N GLN A 625 -11.40 -18.99 -9.76
CA GLN A 625 -11.97 -18.65 -8.44
C GLN A 625 -10.89 -18.18 -7.46
N GLN A 626 -9.76 -18.89 -7.39
CA GLN A 626 -8.65 -18.48 -6.52
C GLN A 626 -8.07 -17.12 -6.94
N SER A 627 -8.00 -16.82 -8.24
CA SER A 627 -7.56 -15.50 -8.73
C SER A 627 -8.52 -14.39 -8.28
N ILE A 628 -9.83 -14.62 -8.36
CA ILE A 628 -10.88 -13.68 -7.94
C ILE A 628 -10.82 -13.47 -6.42
N GLN A 629 -10.74 -14.52 -5.60
CA GLN A 629 -10.64 -14.37 -4.14
C GLN A 629 -9.34 -13.67 -3.71
N ARG A 630 -8.21 -13.91 -4.40
CA ARG A 630 -6.95 -13.18 -4.17
C ARG A 630 -7.11 -11.69 -4.52
N LYS A 631 -7.86 -11.39 -5.59
CA LYS A 631 -8.14 -10.03 -6.08
C LYS A 631 -9.05 -9.24 -5.15
N GLU A 632 -10.13 -9.83 -4.65
CA GLU A 632 -11.01 -9.19 -3.65
C GLU A 632 -10.25 -8.84 -2.36
N ARG A 633 -9.45 -9.77 -1.82
CA ARG A 633 -8.58 -9.51 -0.67
C ARG A 633 -7.58 -8.39 -0.97
N ALA A 634 -6.96 -8.40 -2.15
CA ALA A 634 -6.01 -7.37 -2.58
C ALA A 634 -6.64 -5.99 -2.88
N LEU A 635 -7.96 -5.91 -3.08
CA LEU A 635 -8.72 -4.65 -3.22
C LEU A 635 -9.16 -4.09 -1.87
N LEU A 636 -9.49 -4.96 -0.90
CA LEU A 636 -9.87 -4.58 0.45
C LEU A 636 -8.67 -4.24 1.34
N GLU A 637 -7.52 -4.92 1.16
CA GLU A 637 -6.30 -4.63 1.90
C GLU A 637 -5.53 -3.44 1.33
N THR A 638 -5.38 -2.38 2.12
CA THR A 638 -4.48 -1.27 1.79
C THR A 638 -3.02 -1.69 1.94
N LYS A 639 -2.46 -2.35 0.90
CA LYS A 639 -1.07 -2.83 0.89
C LYS A 639 -0.07 -1.72 1.23
N SER A 640 0.92 -2.04 2.05
CA SER A 640 1.95 -1.08 2.46
C SER A 640 2.84 -0.63 1.29
N LYS A 641 2.92 0.68 0.99
CA LYS A 641 3.86 1.26 -0.01
C LYS A 641 5.34 1.25 0.42
N ILE A 642 5.70 0.37 1.37
CA ILE A 642 7.06 0.15 1.88
C ILE A 642 7.56 -1.14 1.22
N THR A 643 8.58 -1.03 0.38
CA THR A 643 9.15 -2.11 -0.42
C THR A 643 10.60 -2.34 0.02
N HIS A 644 11.55 -1.88 -0.78
CA HIS A 644 12.98 -1.94 -0.55
C HIS A 644 13.58 -0.52 -0.58
N PRO A 645 14.54 -0.18 0.29
CA PRO A 645 15.17 1.14 0.28
C PRO A 645 16.09 1.30 -0.94
N VAL A 646 15.98 2.42 -1.65
CA VAL A 646 16.77 2.74 -2.84
C VAL A 646 18.20 3.11 -2.47
N TYR A 647 19.18 2.50 -3.13
CA TYR A 647 20.55 3.02 -3.11
C TYR A 647 20.68 4.26 -4.00
N SER A 648 20.94 5.40 -3.38
CA SER A 648 21.40 6.63 -4.05
C SER A 648 22.40 7.37 -3.17
N LEU A 649 23.50 7.81 -3.78
CA LEU A 649 24.53 8.63 -3.12
C LEU A 649 24.03 10.04 -2.80
N TYR A 650 23.20 10.63 -3.67
CA TYR A 650 22.89 12.07 -3.69
C TYR A 650 21.43 12.40 -3.36
N PHE A 651 20.54 11.41 -3.22
CA PHE A 651 19.14 11.68 -2.84
C PHE A 651 19.03 11.98 -1.32
N PRO A 652 18.34 13.07 -0.91
CA PRO A 652 18.37 13.57 0.47
C PRO A 652 17.31 12.95 1.40
N GLU A 653 16.56 11.95 0.93
CA GLU A 653 15.51 11.25 1.67
C GLU A 653 15.56 9.73 1.41
N GLU A 654 14.97 8.92 2.30
CA GLU A 654 14.95 7.46 2.14
C GLU A 654 13.81 7.05 1.20
N LYS A 655 14.13 6.88 -0.09
CA LYS A 655 13.14 6.48 -1.09
C LYS A 655 12.95 4.96 -1.14
N GLN A 656 11.72 4.52 -1.43
CA GLN A 656 11.36 3.13 -1.70
C GLN A 656 11.43 2.80 -3.19
N GLU A 657 11.81 1.56 -3.53
CA GLU A 657 11.90 1.03 -4.89
C GLU A 657 10.48 0.84 -5.50
N TRP A 658 10.17 1.60 -6.55
CA TRP A 658 8.91 1.48 -7.30
C TRP A 658 9.18 1.34 -8.80
N TRP A 659 8.18 0.84 -9.54
CA TRP A 659 8.32 0.53 -10.97
C TRP A 659 7.08 0.96 -11.77
N TRP A 660 7.28 1.49 -12.98
CA TRP A 660 6.19 1.70 -13.93
C TRP A 660 6.09 0.51 -14.88
N LEU A 661 4.87 0.00 -15.04
CA LEU A 661 4.53 -1.08 -15.96
C LEU A 661 3.50 -0.59 -16.97
N TYR A 662 3.80 -0.65 -18.27
CA TYR A 662 2.90 -0.19 -19.33
C TYR A 662 3.07 -0.95 -20.65
N ILE A 663 2.00 -1.01 -21.44
CA ILE A 663 2.02 -1.54 -22.81
C ILE A 663 2.05 -0.37 -23.79
N ALA A 664 2.91 -0.42 -24.81
CA ALA A 664 2.96 0.57 -25.88
C ALA A 664 3.27 -0.06 -27.24
N ASP A 665 2.79 0.58 -28.31
CA ASP A 665 3.21 0.27 -29.68
C ASP A 665 4.48 1.09 -30.01
N ARG A 666 5.56 0.36 -30.31
CA ARG A 666 6.85 0.93 -30.65
C ARG A 666 6.91 1.49 -32.07
N LYS A 667 6.07 1.02 -32.99
CA LYS A 667 5.97 1.52 -34.39
C LYS A 667 5.26 2.86 -34.40
N GLU A 668 4.02 2.89 -33.90
CA GLU A 668 3.18 4.09 -33.88
C GLU A 668 3.55 5.10 -32.79
N GLN A 669 4.44 4.73 -31.85
CA GLN A 669 4.84 5.56 -30.70
C GLN A 669 3.63 5.98 -29.84
N THR A 670 2.67 5.07 -29.66
CA THR A 670 1.48 5.27 -28.83
C THR A 670 1.47 4.37 -27.60
N LEU A 671 1.00 4.91 -26.48
CA LEU A 671 0.76 4.20 -25.24
C LEU A 671 -0.54 3.38 -25.38
N ILE A 672 -0.52 2.06 -25.20
CA ILE A 672 -1.72 1.22 -25.33
C ILE A 672 -2.51 1.21 -24.01
N SER A 673 -1.92 0.68 -22.94
CA SER A 673 -2.50 0.67 -21.58
C SER A 673 -2.03 1.88 -20.77
N MET A 674 -2.77 2.25 -19.71
CA MET A 674 -2.23 3.19 -18.72
C MET A 674 -0.99 2.60 -18.01
N PRO A 675 0.01 3.42 -17.61
CA PRO A 675 1.10 2.97 -16.78
C PRO A 675 0.64 2.73 -15.35
N TYR A 676 0.72 1.47 -14.91
CA TYR A 676 0.52 1.11 -13.52
C TYR A 676 1.81 1.40 -12.74
N HIS A 677 1.71 2.12 -11.62
CA HIS A 677 2.85 2.46 -10.78
C HIS A 677 2.93 1.48 -9.58
N VAL A 678 3.72 0.44 -9.74
CA VAL A 678 3.93 -0.66 -8.79
C VAL A 678 4.66 -0.13 -7.55
N CYS A 679 3.87 0.21 -6.52
CA CYS A 679 4.36 0.78 -5.26
C CYS A 679 4.59 -0.25 -4.14
N THR A 680 4.35 -1.53 -4.42
CA THR A 680 4.05 -2.57 -3.41
C THR A 680 4.88 -3.86 -3.56
N LEU A 681 5.67 -3.97 -4.62
CA LEU A 681 6.55 -5.11 -4.91
C LEU A 681 7.63 -5.29 -3.83
N LYS A 682 7.42 -6.28 -2.96
CA LYS A 682 8.46 -6.84 -2.09
C LYS A 682 9.18 -7.97 -2.81
N ASP A 683 8.60 -9.16 -2.81
CA ASP A 683 9.24 -10.37 -3.36
C ASP A 683 8.54 -10.85 -4.65
N THR A 684 7.20 -10.85 -4.66
CA THR A 684 6.38 -11.11 -5.86
C THR A 684 5.13 -10.23 -5.89
N GLU A 685 4.75 -9.73 -7.07
CA GLU A 685 3.48 -9.04 -7.28
C GLU A 685 2.92 -9.35 -8.68
N GLU A 686 1.61 -9.54 -8.77
CA GLU A 686 0.88 -9.80 -10.01
C GLU A 686 0.01 -8.59 -10.34
N VAL A 687 0.12 -8.09 -11.58
CA VAL A 687 -0.48 -6.82 -12.03
C VAL A 687 -1.28 -7.06 -13.31
N GLU A 688 -2.54 -6.61 -13.31
CA GLU A 688 -3.40 -6.63 -14.50
C GLU A 688 -3.21 -5.35 -15.32
N LEU A 689 -2.90 -5.48 -16.61
CA LEU A 689 -3.00 -4.38 -17.58
C LEU A 689 -4.12 -4.67 -18.58
N LYS A 690 -5.21 -3.90 -18.48
CA LYS A 690 -6.38 -4.01 -19.37
C LYS A 690 -6.36 -2.97 -20.48
N PHE A 691 -6.76 -3.35 -21.69
CA PHE A 691 -6.97 -2.45 -22.82
C PHE A 691 -7.94 -3.07 -23.86
N PRO A 692 -8.72 -2.27 -24.61
CA PRO A 692 -9.61 -2.81 -25.64
C PRO A 692 -8.83 -3.38 -26.83
N ALA A 693 -9.29 -4.51 -27.36
CA ALA A 693 -8.74 -5.12 -28.55
C ALA A 693 -8.88 -4.19 -29.79
N PRO A 694 -7.92 -4.19 -30.72
CA PRO A 694 -8.02 -3.43 -31.97
C PRO A 694 -9.32 -3.70 -32.75
N GLY A 695 -9.91 -2.64 -33.29
CA GLY A 695 -11.15 -2.67 -34.10
C GLY A 695 -11.03 -3.34 -35.47
N LYS A 696 -10.01 -4.18 -35.70
CA LYS A 696 -9.79 -4.97 -36.94
C LYS A 696 -9.06 -6.27 -36.59
N PRO A 697 -9.38 -7.39 -37.27
CA PRO A 697 -8.67 -8.65 -37.07
C PRO A 697 -7.23 -8.57 -37.61
N GLY A 698 -6.35 -9.42 -37.07
CA GLY A 698 -4.96 -9.56 -37.49
C GLY A 698 -3.95 -9.59 -36.34
N ASN A 699 -2.66 -9.75 -36.69
CA ASN A 699 -1.59 -9.99 -35.73
C ASN A 699 -0.88 -8.67 -35.37
N TYR A 700 -1.14 -8.17 -34.15
CA TYR A 700 -0.54 -6.97 -33.59
C TYR A 700 0.71 -7.33 -32.76
N GLN A 701 1.67 -6.40 -32.72
CA GLN A 701 2.93 -6.58 -32.00
C GLN A 701 3.20 -5.37 -31.10
N TYR A 702 2.74 -5.47 -29.86
CA TYR A 702 2.97 -4.50 -28.81
C TYR A 702 4.23 -4.84 -28.01
N THR A 703 4.51 -4.07 -26.97
CA THR A 703 5.67 -4.25 -26.11
C THR A 703 5.30 -3.85 -24.69
N VAL A 704 5.57 -4.75 -23.74
CA VAL A 704 5.46 -4.48 -22.31
C VAL A 704 6.76 -3.87 -21.84
N PHE A 705 6.67 -2.70 -21.21
CA PHE A 705 7.77 -1.98 -20.61
C PHE A 705 7.64 -2.05 -19.09
N LEU A 706 8.72 -2.46 -18.44
CA LEU A 706 8.93 -2.33 -17.00
C LEU A 706 10.08 -1.34 -16.80
N ARG A 707 9.85 -0.24 -16.06
CA ARG A 707 10.88 0.78 -15.80
C ARG A 707 11.02 1.05 -14.32
N SER A 708 12.26 1.18 -13.86
CA SER A 708 12.50 1.63 -12.49
C SER A 708 12.21 3.12 -12.38
N ASP A 709 11.64 3.56 -11.25
CA ASP A 709 11.50 4.98 -10.97
C ASP A 709 12.77 5.60 -10.37
N SER A 710 13.72 4.76 -9.96
CA SER A 710 14.84 5.09 -9.07
C SER A 710 16.23 4.69 -9.57
N TYR A 711 16.34 3.67 -10.43
CA TYR A 711 17.62 3.21 -10.97
C TYR A 711 17.70 3.40 -12.49
N MET A 712 18.86 3.85 -12.97
CA MET A 712 19.14 3.96 -14.40
C MET A 712 19.65 2.64 -14.96
N GLY A 713 19.09 2.19 -16.09
CA GLY A 713 19.61 1.04 -16.84
C GLY A 713 19.22 -0.34 -16.31
N LEU A 714 18.18 -0.44 -15.49
CA LEU A 714 17.53 -1.71 -15.10
C LEU A 714 16.18 -1.94 -15.83
N ASP A 715 15.80 -1.04 -16.74
CA ASP A 715 14.54 -1.09 -17.49
C ASP A 715 14.47 -2.32 -18.42
N GLN A 716 13.30 -2.97 -18.46
CA GLN A 716 13.04 -4.15 -19.29
C GLN A 716 11.98 -3.90 -20.35
N ILE A 717 12.11 -4.63 -21.46
CA ILE A 717 11.32 -4.47 -22.68
C ILE A 717 11.06 -5.88 -23.22
N LYS A 718 9.86 -6.44 -23.00
CA LYS A 718 9.45 -7.75 -23.56
C LYS A 718 8.39 -7.54 -24.66
N PRO A 719 8.51 -8.21 -25.83
CA PRO A 719 7.50 -8.11 -26.88
C PRO A 719 6.21 -8.83 -26.47
N LEU A 720 5.07 -8.24 -26.79
CA LEU A 720 3.74 -8.87 -26.68
C LEU A 720 3.21 -9.09 -28.09
N LYS A 721 2.84 -10.32 -28.42
CA LYS A 721 2.06 -10.62 -29.62
C LYS A 721 0.60 -10.69 -29.23
N LEU A 722 -0.27 -10.22 -30.11
CA LEU A 722 -1.72 -10.26 -29.95
C LEU A 722 -2.30 -10.68 -31.30
N GLU A 723 -3.00 -11.81 -31.36
CA GLU A 723 -3.62 -12.30 -32.59
C GLU A 723 -5.13 -12.10 -32.42
N VAL A 724 -5.71 -11.20 -33.22
CA VAL A 724 -7.08 -10.71 -33.04
C VAL A 724 -7.97 -11.35 -34.11
N HIS A 725 -8.99 -12.06 -33.66
CA HIS A 725 -9.95 -12.78 -34.49
C HIS A 725 -11.22 -11.96 -34.70
N GLU A 726 -11.95 -12.21 -35.79
CA GLU A 726 -13.28 -11.62 -35.97
C GLU A 726 -14.23 -12.14 -34.88
N ALA A 727 -15.08 -11.26 -34.34
CA ALA A 727 -16.06 -11.66 -33.34
C ALA A 727 -17.07 -12.66 -33.95
N LYS A 728 -17.47 -13.67 -33.17
CA LYS A 728 -18.60 -14.55 -33.52
C LYS A 728 -19.84 -13.66 -33.70
N PRO A 729 -20.67 -13.83 -34.76
CA PRO A 729 -21.92 -13.09 -34.87
C PRO A 729 -22.83 -13.44 -33.70
N VAL A 730 -23.50 -12.43 -33.13
CA VAL A 730 -24.49 -12.65 -32.06
C VAL A 730 -25.64 -13.50 -32.64
N PRO A 731 -26.02 -14.62 -32.01
CA PRO A 731 -27.17 -15.40 -32.45
C PRO A 731 -28.45 -14.55 -32.30
N GLU A 732 -29.14 -14.28 -33.42
CA GLU A 732 -30.34 -13.44 -33.44
C GLU A 732 -31.52 -14.10 -32.67
N ASN A 733 -31.55 -15.44 -32.61
CA ASN A 733 -32.53 -16.21 -31.85
C ASN A 733 -31.87 -16.85 -30.62
N HIS A 734 -32.07 -16.27 -29.43
CA HIS A 734 -31.83 -16.96 -28.15
C HIS A 734 -33.14 -17.69 -27.75
N PRO A 735 -33.17 -19.03 -27.57
CA PRO A 735 -34.41 -19.82 -27.36
C PRO A 735 -35.23 -19.56 -26.08
N GLN A 736 -34.98 -18.43 -25.40
CA GLN A 736 -35.59 -18.05 -24.12
C GLN A 736 -36.51 -16.81 -24.26
N TRP A 737 -36.61 -16.24 -25.45
CA TRP A 737 -37.46 -15.08 -25.76
C TRP A 737 -38.64 -15.40 -26.69
N ASP A 738 -38.70 -16.62 -27.24
CA ASP A 738 -39.88 -17.16 -27.95
C ASP A 738 -40.99 -17.55 -26.96
N THR A 739 -41.48 -16.60 -26.16
CA THR A 739 -42.80 -16.71 -25.54
C THR A 739 -43.88 -16.41 -26.59
N ALA A 740 -43.99 -17.32 -27.56
CA ALA A 740 -45.13 -17.36 -28.47
C ALA A 740 -46.39 -17.69 -27.65
N ILE A 741 -47.23 -16.69 -27.42
CA ILE A 741 -48.54 -16.87 -26.78
C ILE A 741 -49.50 -17.45 -27.83
N GLU A 742 -49.37 -18.75 -28.08
CA GLU A 742 -50.40 -19.53 -28.76
C GLU A 742 -51.48 -19.93 -27.74
N GLY A 743 -52.71 -19.46 -27.96
CA GLY A 743 -53.88 -19.84 -27.17
C GLY A 743 -54.39 -18.76 -26.21
N ASP A 744 -55.25 -17.88 -26.74
CA ASP A 744 -56.64 -17.77 -26.27
C ASP A 744 -57.45 -16.94 -27.28
N GLU A 745 -58.09 -17.61 -28.23
CA GLU A 745 -59.22 -17.05 -28.98
C GLU A 745 -60.48 -17.20 -28.11
N ASP A 746 -61.03 -16.09 -27.58
CA ASP A 746 -62.48 -15.85 -27.36
C ASP A 746 -62.76 -14.67 -26.41
N GLN A 747 -62.71 -13.43 -26.92
CA GLN A 747 -63.63 -12.37 -26.49
C GLN A 747 -63.69 -11.21 -27.50
N GLU A 748 -64.87 -11.00 -28.09
CA GLU A 748 -65.23 -9.79 -28.84
C GLU A 748 -65.68 -8.65 -27.86
N ASP A 749 -66.05 -7.49 -28.41
CA ASP A 749 -66.70 -6.34 -27.76
C ASP A 749 -65.89 -5.43 -26.80
N SER A 750 -65.12 -4.48 -27.37
CA SER A 750 -65.38 -3.04 -27.09
C SER A 750 -64.63 -2.07 -28.02
N GLU A 751 -65.35 -1.07 -28.54
CA GLU A 751 -64.76 0.14 -29.13
C GLU A 751 -64.31 1.09 -28.01
N GLY A 752 -63.12 1.71 -28.10
CA GLY A 752 -62.58 2.46 -26.95
C GLY A 752 -61.40 3.41 -27.18
N PHE A 753 -61.62 4.49 -27.94
CA PHE A 753 -61.01 5.83 -27.77
C PHE A 753 -59.48 6.01 -27.96
N GLU A 754 -59.10 6.95 -28.81
CA GLU A 754 -57.75 7.55 -28.84
C GLU A 754 -57.61 8.57 -27.71
N ASP A 755 -56.49 8.61 -26.97
CA ASP A 755 -55.91 9.91 -26.58
C ASP A 755 -54.41 9.84 -26.22
N SER A 756 -53.85 11.04 -26.09
CA SER A 756 -52.46 11.44 -25.93
C SER A 756 -52.02 11.61 -24.46
N PHE A 757 -50.70 11.65 -24.22
CA PHE A 757 -49.98 12.33 -23.13
C PHE A 757 -48.47 12.18 -23.44
N GLU A 758 -47.83 13.13 -24.14
CA GLU A 758 -47.20 14.38 -23.64
C GLU A 758 -45.81 14.15 -23.01
N GLU A 759 -44.80 14.87 -23.53
CA GLU A 759 -43.45 15.01 -22.96
C GLU A 759 -43.38 16.39 -22.26
N GLU A 760 -42.98 16.44 -20.99
CA GLU A 760 -42.81 17.69 -20.24
C GLU A 760 -41.40 18.27 -20.41
N GLU A 761 -41.27 19.37 -21.18
CA GLU A 761 -40.09 20.26 -21.12
C GLU A 761 -40.39 21.44 -20.17
N GLU A 762 -39.75 21.47 -18.98
CA GLU A 762 -39.81 22.63 -18.08
C GLU A 762 -38.79 23.71 -18.48
N GLU A 763 -39.26 24.77 -19.14
CA GLU A 763 -38.60 26.09 -19.12
C GLU A 763 -39.16 26.93 -17.94
N GLU A 764 -38.30 27.42 -17.05
CA GLU A 764 -38.63 28.59 -16.20
C GLU A 764 -37.74 29.78 -16.58
N GLU A 765 -38.39 30.91 -16.90
CA GLU A 765 -37.74 32.20 -17.12
C GLU A 765 -37.28 32.85 -15.79
N GLY A 766 -36.42 33.85 -15.86
CA GLY A 766 -35.98 34.64 -14.70
C GLY A 766 -35.62 36.07 -15.07
N ASP A 767 -36.61 36.97 -14.98
CA ASP A 767 -36.49 38.41 -15.26
C ASP A 767 -36.65 39.21 -13.95
N ASP A 768 -35.53 39.66 -13.35
CA ASP A 768 -35.39 40.82 -12.42
C ASP A 768 -33.91 41.09 -12.03
#